data_AF-A0A9Q0RR27-F1
#
_entry.id   AF-A0A9Q0RR27-F1
#
_cell.length_a   1.000
_cell.length_b   1.000
_cell.length_c   1.000
_cell.angle_alpha   90.00
_cell.angle_beta   90.00
_cell.angle_gamma   90.00
#
_symmetry.space_group_name_H-M   'P 1'
#
loop_
_entity.id
_entity.type
_entity.pdbx_description
1 polymer ?
#
loop_
_entity_poly.entity_id
_entity_poly.type
_entity_poly.pdbx_seq_one_letter_code
_entity_poly.pdbx_strand_id
1 'polypeptide(L)'
;MGIGPKLCRLSIQLNDLYQLSKLINSSGNLFVIEPQILANMIEPKQLSELRWRYNLPFFTFDPDTITMAMFNDGKTPFYKGDKIIEIGQVKSMVPFSNETKLSHIFLRWNHYKVHVVIMHRIKHFFWVSQIPEKQLKHYRHFIEFNINFGVYEQIFDPFELSYNSSILIPANIEDFLSQISTSRYMHCPPERQQQWLQKHNLTYNQKREEVTIKSIMGIKSLMKELKMEFWAMCGTLLGWYRQCGIIPYTDDNDFSTWPKYLKGKDLTPLLLSRAPENGLYLLYRFGEARRSMEYSFRLGDYSDKVDMFFSYRNDTHFLLPSHLVSKHTFQYSIYPIYELCSIELLGYKLLAPCDPEKLDHLLETIKCDFDHILIIFLWIKMSVSVRDINHHFYAINERPVDDISLEFFYKPHTITLLVFSFVTVFYSAFTRDESLLEENIWSGLKCVIFFFLIISLLAFPNGPFIRPHPAFWRIVFGVSVLYTLMLIFILFQNYQTIKQIMYWFYPDLEDFKIDGEKQYAVNCSDITLERVWEHMDVFALAHFLGWAMKAMLVRHYGLCWTISVTWEITEVAFAHLLPNFAECWWDSWILDVLLCNGLGIFCGMYVCYFLEMRTYKWEGIKNIQSTSKKIRRAILQFTPESWTPIHWFDPTCTFRRYLAVAQLVISWQLTELNTFFLKHIFEMPPAHPIILGRIGLLGLIVAPSVRQYYTYVTDTRCKRVGTQCWVFVAIMLIETVISVKFGVRIFAQTQMWNILVWLIIQFALSIACVSLCILWAKFKWKHNNIDIIDENLLNNHDQKGKMNNKQSPSLRKKYS
;
A
#
# COMPACT_ATOMS: atom_id res chain seq x y z
N MET A 1 -10.51 37.91 -41.04
CA MET A 1 -11.37 36.91 -41.72
C MET A 1 -10.99 35.54 -41.19
N GLY A 2 -11.82 34.71 -40.57
CA GLY A 2 -13.21 34.83 -40.15
C GLY A 2 -13.53 33.60 -39.28
N ILE A 3 -14.20 33.83 -38.15
CA ILE A 3 -14.99 32.80 -37.46
C ILE A 3 -16.34 33.44 -37.12
N GLY A 4 -17.13 33.68 -38.16
CA GLY A 4 -18.59 33.52 -38.10
C GLY A 4 -18.88 32.41 -39.12
N PRO A 5 -19.71 31.39 -38.82
CA PRO A 5 -21.08 31.55 -38.31
C PRO A 5 -21.54 30.40 -37.39
N LYS A 6 -21.72 30.62 -36.08
CA LYS A 6 -22.44 29.64 -35.21
C LYS A 6 -23.43 30.24 -34.20
N LEU A 7 -23.69 31.53 -34.29
CA LEU A 7 -24.87 32.15 -33.65
C LEU A 7 -26.10 32.15 -34.56
N CYS A 8 -26.01 31.75 -35.83
CA CYS A 8 -27.14 31.72 -36.78
C CYS A 8 -28.30 30.75 -36.44
N ARG A 9 -28.24 30.03 -35.31
CA ARG A 9 -29.35 29.24 -34.78
C ARG A 9 -30.00 29.83 -33.53
N LEU A 10 -29.52 30.96 -33.05
CA LEU A 10 -30.11 31.70 -31.95
C LEU A 10 -30.78 32.95 -32.53
N SER A 11 -32.03 33.22 -32.15
CA SER A 11 -32.74 34.47 -32.42
C SER A 11 -32.01 35.70 -31.85
N ILE A 12 -31.19 35.50 -30.82
CA ILE A 12 -30.47 36.55 -30.07
C ILE A 12 -29.18 36.97 -30.79
N GLN A 13 -29.07 38.26 -31.11
CA GLN A 13 -27.86 38.83 -31.71
C GLN A 13 -26.78 39.12 -30.65
N LEU A 14 -25.50 38.99 -31.02
CA LEU A 14 -24.37 39.30 -30.13
C LEU A 14 -24.42 40.77 -29.63
N ASN A 15 -24.93 41.67 -30.46
CA ASN A 15 -25.13 43.06 -30.10
C ASN A 15 -26.20 43.23 -29.00
N ASP A 16 -27.26 42.42 -28.99
CA ASP A 16 -28.30 42.46 -27.96
C ASP A 16 -27.71 42.06 -26.60
N LEU A 17 -26.94 40.97 -26.55
CA LEU A 17 -26.24 40.54 -25.33
C LEU A 17 -25.25 41.59 -24.84
N TYR A 18 -24.55 42.27 -25.76
CA TYR A 18 -23.67 43.37 -25.41
C TYR A 18 -24.42 44.55 -24.79
N GLN A 19 -25.51 45.01 -25.42
CA GLN A 19 -26.34 46.09 -24.86
C GLN A 19 -26.93 45.70 -23.50
N LEU A 20 -27.32 44.45 -23.33
CA LEU A 20 -27.88 43.94 -22.08
C LEU A 20 -26.84 43.88 -20.95
N SER A 21 -25.60 43.48 -21.27
CA SER A 21 -24.46 43.52 -20.34
C SER A 21 -24.13 44.94 -19.83
N LYS A 22 -24.52 45.97 -20.59
CA LYS A 22 -24.38 47.39 -20.23
C LYS A 22 -25.57 47.97 -19.47
N LEU A 23 -26.75 47.33 -19.56
CA LEU A 23 -28.01 47.90 -19.07
C LEU A 23 -28.06 48.09 -17.55
N ILE A 24 -27.31 47.28 -16.80
CA ILE A 24 -27.31 47.25 -15.32
C ILE A 24 -26.06 47.95 -14.74
N ASN A 25 -25.24 48.59 -15.57
CA ASN A 25 -23.84 48.79 -15.24
C ASN A 25 -23.46 50.23 -14.82
N SER A 26 -23.23 50.43 -13.52
CA SER A 26 -22.21 51.37 -13.02
C SER A 26 -21.00 50.67 -12.35
N SER A 27 -20.95 49.33 -12.25
CA SER A 27 -19.91 48.58 -11.51
C SER A 27 -19.30 47.31 -12.15
N GLY A 28 -19.75 46.83 -13.31
CA GLY A 28 -18.98 45.93 -14.20
C GLY A 28 -19.28 44.43 -14.14
N ASN A 29 -20.28 43.97 -13.39
CA ASN A 29 -20.29 42.58 -12.91
C ASN A 29 -21.34 41.62 -13.55
N LEU A 30 -22.02 41.98 -14.65
CA LEU A 30 -23.02 41.11 -15.30
C LEU A 30 -22.38 40.26 -16.42
N PHE A 31 -22.54 38.93 -16.36
CA PHE A 31 -21.96 37.98 -17.31
C PHE A 31 -22.96 36.91 -17.76
N VAL A 32 -22.76 36.35 -18.96
CA VAL A 32 -23.66 35.31 -19.50
C VAL A 32 -23.31 33.95 -18.91
N ILE A 33 -24.33 33.25 -18.39
CA ILE A 33 -24.20 31.89 -17.84
C ILE A 33 -25.16 30.88 -18.48
N GLU A 34 -25.97 31.31 -19.44
CA GLU A 34 -26.94 30.44 -20.12
C GLU A 34 -26.24 29.24 -20.79
N PRO A 35 -26.45 27.99 -20.31
CA PRO A 35 -25.67 26.84 -20.74
C PRO A 35 -25.73 26.58 -22.24
N GLN A 36 -26.88 26.80 -22.89
CA GLN A 36 -26.99 26.56 -24.34
C GLN A 36 -26.22 27.61 -25.16
N ILE A 37 -26.21 28.88 -24.72
CA ILE A 37 -25.43 29.94 -25.37
C ILE A 37 -23.94 29.65 -25.23
N LEU A 38 -23.49 29.29 -24.03
CA LEU A 38 -22.11 28.92 -23.75
C LEU A 38 -21.67 27.67 -24.52
N ALA A 39 -22.52 26.63 -24.59
CA ALA A 39 -22.22 25.42 -25.36
C ALA A 39 -22.05 25.70 -26.86
N ASN A 40 -22.78 26.67 -27.42
CA ASN A 40 -22.64 27.08 -28.83
C ASN A 40 -21.33 27.84 -29.11
N MET A 41 -20.64 28.34 -28.08
CA MET A 41 -19.32 28.98 -28.19
C MET A 41 -18.17 27.96 -28.22
N ILE A 42 -18.43 26.70 -27.84
CA ILE A 42 -17.44 25.61 -27.85
C ILE A 42 -17.47 24.88 -29.20
N GLU A 43 -16.32 24.36 -29.65
CA GLU A 43 -16.30 23.53 -30.86
C GLU A 43 -17.14 22.26 -30.68
N PRO A 44 -17.91 21.81 -31.70
CA PRO A 44 -18.78 20.64 -31.56
C PRO A 44 -18.08 19.37 -31.08
N LYS A 45 -16.81 19.18 -31.46
CA LYS A 45 -16.00 18.04 -31.01
C LYS A 45 -15.70 18.13 -29.51
N GLN A 46 -15.24 19.29 -29.04
CA GLN A 46 -14.98 19.55 -27.62
C GLN A 46 -16.26 19.41 -26.79
N LEU A 47 -17.39 19.94 -27.25
CA LEU A 47 -18.67 19.80 -26.58
C LEU A 47 -19.13 18.33 -26.49
N SER A 48 -18.88 17.54 -27.54
CA SER A 48 -19.17 16.10 -27.54
C SER A 48 -18.30 15.34 -26.54
N GLU A 49 -17.02 15.70 -26.43
CA GLU A 49 -16.12 15.16 -25.41
C GLU A 49 -16.57 15.55 -24.00
N LEU A 50 -17.00 16.80 -23.80
CA LEU A 50 -17.49 17.29 -22.51
C LEU A 50 -18.75 16.53 -22.07
N ARG A 51 -19.69 16.31 -23.00
CA ARG A 51 -20.89 15.48 -22.78
C ARG A 51 -20.53 14.06 -22.34
N TRP A 52 -19.59 13.42 -23.04
CA TRP A 52 -19.14 12.08 -22.68
C TRP A 52 -18.44 12.04 -21.32
N ARG A 53 -17.60 13.04 -21.01
CA ARG A 53 -16.84 13.10 -19.75
C ARG A 53 -17.73 13.34 -18.53
N TYR A 54 -18.60 14.34 -18.58
CA TYR A 54 -19.34 14.84 -17.41
C TYR A 54 -20.86 14.53 -17.45
N ASN A 55 -21.27 13.62 -18.34
CA ASN A 55 -22.67 13.25 -18.56
C ASN A 55 -23.56 14.49 -18.79
N LEU A 56 -23.05 15.47 -19.52
CA LEU A 56 -23.73 16.76 -19.71
C LEU A 56 -25.01 16.58 -20.52
N PRO A 57 -26.17 17.11 -20.07
CA PRO A 57 -27.43 16.99 -20.80
C PRO A 57 -27.43 17.82 -22.08
N PHE A 58 -28.42 17.56 -22.94
CA PHE A 58 -28.78 18.51 -23.98
C PHE A 58 -29.60 19.62 -23.34
N PHE A 59 -29.09 20.86 -23.39
CA PHE A 59 -29.81 22.00 -22.82
C PHE A 59 -31.01 22.35 -23.69
N THR A 60 -32.17 22.54 -23.06
CA THR A 60 -33.34 23.14 -23.70
C THR A 60 -33.21 24.65 -23.58
N PHE A 61 -33.48 25.37 -24.67
CA PHE A 61 -33.31 26.82 -24.72
C PHE A 61 -34.55 27.48 -25.31
N ASP A 62 -35.08 28.46 -24.56
CA ASP A 62 -36.12 29.36 -25.06
C ASP A 62 -35.44 30.55 -25.77
N PRO A 63 -35.66 30.74 -27.08
CA PRO A 63 -35.05 31.81 -27.88
C PRO A 63 -35.31 33.23 -27.36
N ASP A 64 -36.37 33.43 -26.58
CA ASP A 64 -36.74 34.75 -26.07
C ASP A 64 -36.22 35.00 -24.64
N THR A 65 -35.49 34.04 -24.08
CA THR A 65 -35.00 34.08 -22.71
C THR A 65 -33.48 34.15 -22.65
N ILE A 66 -32.96 35.04 -21.79
CA ILE A 66 -31.52 35.17 -21.54
C ILE A 66 -31.24 35.03 -20.03
N THR A 67 -30.43 34.02 -19.67
CA THR A 67 -29.91 33.85 -18.31
C THR A 67 -28.52 34.47 -18.16
N MET A 68 -28.40 35.41 -17.24
CA MET A 68 -27.14 36.06 -16.86
C MET A 68 -26.90 35.90 -15.36
N ALA A 69 -25.66 36.10 -14.93
CA ALA A 69 -25.32 36.15 -13.53
C ALA A 69 -24.54 37.41 -13.19
N MET A 70 -24.60 37.77 -11.92
CA MET A 70 -23.68 38.73 -11.32
C MET A 70 -23.18 38.23 -9.98
N PHE A 71 -21.96 38.60 -9.62
CA PHE A 71 -21.48 38.45 -8.25
C PHE A 71 -22.04 39.58 -7.39
N ASN A 72 -22.54 39.25 -6.19
CA ASN A 72 -23.05 40.26 -5.25
C ASN A 72 -22.24 40.24 -3.95
N ASP A 73 -21.62 41.38 -3.66
CA ASP A 73 -20.89 41.68 -2.41
C ASP A 73 -21.73 42.54 -1.43
N GLY A 74 -22.97 42.87 -1.79
CA GLY A 74 -23.90 43.67 -1.01
C GLY A 74 -23.86 45.18 -1.27
N LYS A 75 -23.10 45.69 -2.25
CA LYS A 75 -22.84 47.14 -2.38
C LYS A 75 -23.34 47.83 -3.65
N THR A 76 -23.95 47.12 -4.60
CA THR A 76 -24.32 47.73 -5.90
C THR A 76 -25.81 48.07 -5.99
N PRO A 77 -26.21 49.35 -6.12
CA PRO A 77 -27.60 49.73 -6.37
C PRO A 77 -28.01 49.39 -7.82
N PHE A 78 -29.23 48.87 -7.98
CA PHE A 78 -29.82 48.57 -9.29
C PHE A 78 -30.47 49.83 -9.87
N TYR A 79 -29.92 50.38 -10.96
CA TYR A 79 -30.51 51.52 -11.65
C TYR A 79 -31.57 51.06 -12.67
N LYS A 80 -32.77 51.61 -12.57
CA LYS A 80 -33.85 51.39 -13.53
C LYS A 80 -33.58 52.27 -14.76
N GLY A 81 -33.00 51.69 -15.82
CA GLY A 81 -32.85 52.37 -17.11
C GLY A 81 -34.17 52.50 -17.87
N ASP A 82 -34.25 53.46 -18.79
CA ASP A 82 -35.48 53.84 -19.54
C ASP A 82 -36.10 52.72 -20.41
N LYS A 83 -35.38 51.60 -20.61
CA LYS A 83 -35.82 50.44 -21.41
C LYS A 83 -36.30 49.25 -20.59
N ILE A 84 -36.39 49.38 -19.27
CA ILE A 84 -36.84 48.30 -18.37
C ILE A 84 -38.31 48.51 -18.02
N ILE A 85 -39.16 47.59 -18.49
CA ILE A 85 -40.63 47.75 -18.39
C ILE A 85 -41.16 47.17 -17.08
N GLU A 86 -40.58 46.07 -16.60
CA GLU A 86 -41.09 45.31 -15.44
C GLU A 86 -39.90 44.65 -14.72
N ILE A 87 -39.84 44.71 -13.38
CA ILE A 87 -38.77 44.12 -12.57
C ILE A 87 -39.39 43.31 -11.43
N GLY A 88 -39.11 42.01 -11.38
CA GLY A 88 -39.34 41.14 -10.24
C GLY A 88 -38.04 40.88 -9.48
N GLN A 89 -38.06 40.93 -8.16
CA GLN A 89 -36.91 40.61 -7.31
C GLN A 89 -37.26 39.47 -6.35
N VAL A 90 -36.39 38.47 -6.30
CA VAL A 90 -36.50 37.34 -5.38
C VAL A 90 -35.41 37.47 -4.33
N LYS A 91 -35.79 37.34 -3.07
CA LYS A 91 -34.86 37.19 -1.95
C LYS A 91 -34.94 35.78 -1.39
N SER A 92 -33.78 35.20 -1.10
CA SER A 92 -33.65 33.85 -0.55
C SER A 92 -32.76 33.87 0.69
N MET A 93 -33.01 32.96 1.62
CA MET A 93 -32.19 32.76 2.81
C MET A 93 -30.84 32.13 2.42
N VAL A 94 -29.74 32.63 2.97
CA VAL A 94 -28.40 32.14 2.67
C VAL A 94 -28.12 30.86 3.46
N PRO A 95 -27.48 29.82 2.89
CA PRO A 95 -27.06 28.63 3.61
C PRO A 95 -26.20 29.00 4.80
N PHE A 96 -26.41 28.34 5.94
CA PHE A 96 -25.62 28.54 7.16
C PHE A 96 -25.74 29.94 7.78
N SER A 97 -26.72 30.73 7.38
CA SER A 97 -26.99 32.07 7.91
C SER A 97 -28.49 32.34 7.99
N ASN A 98 -28.91 33.16 8.94
CA ASN A 98 -30.30 33.63 9.02
C ASN A 98 -30.57 34.86 8.15
N GLU A 99 -29.60 35.27 7.32
CA GLU A 99 -29.72 36.42 6.42
C GLU A 99 -30.48 36.07 5.14
N THR A 100 -31.41 36.95 4.73
CA THR A 100 -32.02 36.90 3.40
C THR A 100 -31.30 37.86 2.45
N LYS A 101 -30.81 37.36 1.32
CA LYS A 101 -30.14 38.16 0.29
C LYS A 101 -30.90 38.13 -1.04
N LEU A 102 -30.71 39.17 -1.85
CA LEU A 102 -31.20 39.17 -3.24
C LEU A 102 -30.56 38.01 -4.00
N SER A 103 -31.38 37.20 -4.65
CA SER A 103 -30.96 35.93 -5.26
C SER A 103 -31.30 35.83 -6.75
N HIS A 104 -32.45 36.34 -7.17
CA HIS A 104 -32.82 36.40 -8.58
C HIS A 104 -33.50 37.72 -8.92
N ILE A 105 -33.30 38.18 -10.16
CA ILE A 105 -33.99 39.32 -10.74
C ILE A 105 -34.59 38.87 -12.07
N PHE A 106 -35.85 39.18 -12.28
CA PHE A 106 -36.54 38.98 -13.55
C PHE A 106 -36.86 40.34 -14.13
N LEU A 107 -36.53 40.55 -15.41
CA LEU A 107 -36.90 41.78 -16.09
C LEU A 107 -37.26 41.53 -17.55
N ARG A 108 -38.10 42.40 -18.09
CA ARG A 108 -38.40 42.43 -19.53
C ARG A 108 -37.64 43.58 -20.19
N TRP A 109 -36.81 43.25 -21.16
CA TRP A 109 -36.04 44.21 -21.95
C TRP A 109 -36.34 44.01 -23.43
N ASN A 110 -36.95 45.01 -24.07
CA ASN A 110 -37.55 44.87 -25.40
C ASN A 110 -38.54 43.67 -25.44
N HIS A 111 -38.31 42.69 -26.33
CA HIS A 111 -39.09 41.44 -26.39
C HIS A 111 -38.46 40.29 -25.58
N TYR A 112 -37.26 40.48 -25.01
CA TYR A 112 -36.55 39.44 -24.26
C TYR A 112 -36.98 39.37 -22.80
N LYS A 113 -37.07 38.15 -22.28
CA LYS A 113 -37.19 37.81 -20.86
C LYS A 113 -35.79 37.59 -20.29
N VAL A 114 -35.42 38.33 -19.26
CA VAL A 114 -34.06 38.28 -18.70
C VAL A 114 -34.14 37.74 -17.28
N HIS A 115 -33.41 36.66 -17.04
CA HIS A 115 -33.22 36.08 -15.72
C HIS A 115 -31.80 36.37 -15.24
N VAL A 116 -31.67 37.21 -14.22
CA VAL A 116 -30.38 37.49 -13.59
C VAL A 116 -30.26 36.71 -12.29
N VAL A 117 -29.26 35.84 -12.23
CA VAL A 117 -28.91 35.01 -11.08
C VAL A 117 -27.85 35.72 -10.26
N ILE A 118 -28.07 35.82 -8.95
CA ILE A 118 -27.08 36.37 -8.04
C ILE A 118 -26.24 35.24 -7.46
N MET A 119 -24.95 35.21 -7.81
CA MET A 119 -23.98 34.25 -7.29
C MET A 119 -23.30 34.83 -6.05
N HIS A 120 -23.47 34.17 -4.90
CA HIS A 120 -22.86 34.57 -3.63
C HIS A 120 -21.63 33.71 -3.35
N ARG A 121 -20.52 34.33 -2.95
CA ARG A 121 -19.35 33.57 -2.49
C ARG A 121 -19.56 33.12 -1.05
N ILE A 122 -19.56 31.81 -0.82
CA ILE A 122 -19.69 31.20 0.51
C ILE A 122 -18.47 30.31 0.73
N LYS A 123 -17.67 30.61 1.76
CA LYS A 123 -16.40 29.91 2.06
C LYS A 123 -15.52 29.79 0.79
N HIS A 124 -15.37 28.58 0.23
CA HIS A 124 -14.56 28.30 -0.95
C HIS A 124 -15.36 27.94 -2.22
N PHE A 125 -16.66 28.27 -2.29
CA PHE A 125 -17.51 28.03 -3.47
C PHE A 125 -18.48 29.18 -3.77
N PHE A 126 -19.10 29.17 -4.95
CA PHE A 126 -20.22 30.05 -5.30
C PHE A 126 -21.54 29.33 -5.07
N TRP A 127 -22.50 29.99 -4.44
CA TRP A 127 -23.84 29.49 -4.19
C TRP A 127 -24.89 30.29 -4.97
N VAL A 128 -25.87 29.55 -5.48
CA VAL A 128 -27.07 30.05 -6.15
C VAL A 128 -28.28 29.47 -5.44
N SER A 129 -29.24 30.34 -5.10
CA SER A 129 -30.41 29.92 -4.34
C SER A 129 -31.45 29.20 -5.18
N GLN A 130 -32.30 28.40 -4.53
CA GLN A 130 -33.61 28.04 -5.06
C GLN A 130 -34.57 29.23 -4.96
N ILE A 131 -35.45 29.40 -5.94
CA ILE A 131 -36.56 30.36 -5.89
C ILE A 131 -37.66 29.76 -4.99
N PRO A 132 -38.04 30.42 -3.88
CA PRO A 132 -39.07 29.90 -3.00
C PRO A 132 -40.41 29.72 -3.73
N GLU A 133 -41.11 28.61 -3.51
CA GLU A 133 -42.33 28.24 -4.26
C GLU A 133 -43.40 29.34 -4.25
N LYS A 134 -43.56 30.05 -3.11
CA LYS A 134 -44.48 31.19 -2.98
C LYS A 134 -44.11 32.35 -3.91
N GLN A 135 -42.82 32.66 -4.02
CA GLN A 135 -42.32 33.70 -4.92
C GLN A 135 -42.34 33.23 -6.37
N LEU A 136 -42.07 31.94 -6.63
CA LEU A 136 -42.19 31.33 -7.95
C LEU A 136 -43.62 31.46 -8.49
N LYS A 137 -44.64 31.20 -7.67
CA LYS A 137 -46.06 31.40 -8.03
C LYS A 137 -46.37 32.87 -8.36
N HIS A 138 -45.78 33.81 -7.60
CA HIS A 138 -45.97 35.24 -7.82
C HIS A 138 -45.34 35.72 -9.14
N TYR A 139 -44.18 35.17 -9.51
CA TYR A 139 -43.46 35.53 -10.73
C TYR A 139 -43.70 34.55 -11.89
N ARG A 140 -44.72 33.68 -11.82
CA ARG A 140 -45.00 32.67 -12.86
C ARG A 140 -45.23 33.29 -14.24
N HIS A 141 -45.82 34.48 -14.31
CA HIS A 141 -46.01 35.24 -15.56
C HIS A 141 -44.70 35.72 -16.20
N PHE A 142 -43.61 35.77 -15.43
CA PHE A 142 -42.25 35.98 -15.95
C PHE A 142 -41.54 34.67 -16.30
N ILE A 143 -41.80 33.58 -15.58
CA ILE A 143 -41.00 32.33 -15.56
C ILE A 143 -41.71 31.19 -16.34
N GLU A 144 -42.40 31.50 -17.44
CA GLU A 144 -43.09 30.48 -18.27
C GLU A 144 -42.16 29.52 -19.05
N PHE A 145 -40.83 29.63 -18.86
CA PHE A 145 -39.80 28.87 -19.56
C PHE A 145 -38.99 27.98 -18.62
N ASN A 146 -38.32 26.95 -19.16
CA ASN A 146 -37.44 26.07 -18.39
C ASN A 146 -36.19 26.83 -17.91
N ILE A 147 -36.17 27.25 -16.64
CA ILE A 147 -35.00 27.86 -16.00
C ILE A 147 -33.96 26.80 -15.62
N ASN A 148 -32.68 27.04 -15.95
CA ASN A 148 -31.56 26.19 -15.53
C ASN A 148 -31.06 26.50 -14.11
N PHE A 149 -31.45 27.66 -13.55
CA PHE A 149 -31.01 28.16 -12.26
C PHE A 149 -32.22 28.57 -11.41
N GLY A 150 -32.22 28.24 -10.12
CA GLY A 150 -33.32 28.59 -9.21
C GLY A 150 -34.39 27.50 -9.04
N VAL A 151 -34.32 26.37 -9.76
CA VAL A 151 -35.19 25.20 -9.53
C VAL A 151 -34.84 24.51 -8.22
N TYR A 152 -33.56 24.40 -7.93
CA TYR A 152 -32.96 23.90 -6.69
C TYR A 152 -31.74 24.78 -6.37
N GLU A 153 -31.25 24.71 -5.14
CA GLU A 153 -30.00 25.37 -4.78
C GLU A 153 -28.83 24.72 -5.50
N GLN A 154 -27.87 25.54 -5.92
CA GLN A 154 -26.72 25.09 -6.68
C GLN A 154 -25.43 25.63 -6.10
N ILE A 155 -24.37 24.84 -6.13
CA ILE A 155 -23.02 25.30 -5.79
C ILE A 155 -22.02 24.99 -6.90
N PHE A 156 -21.06 25.90 -7.07
CA PHE A 156 -20.03 25.86 -8.10
C PHE A 156 -18.65 26.08 -7.48
N ASP A 157 -17.66 25.36 -7.98
CA ASP A 157 -16.26 25.67 -7.71
C ASP A 157 -15.96 27.07 -8.27
N PRO A 158 -15.09 27.85 -7.62
CA PRO A 158 -14.77 29.20 -8.08
C PRO A 158 -14.20 29.19 -9.50
N PHE A 159 -14.66 30.13 -10.32
CA PHE A 159 -14.19 30.35 -11.68
C PHE A 159 -13.96 31.84 -11.92
N GLU A 160 -13.09 32.14 -12.87
CA GLU A 160 -12.78 33.50 -13.30
C GLU A 160 -13.65 33.91 -14.49
N LEU A 161 -13.75 35.21 -14.72
CA LEU A 161 -14.47 35.78 -15.87
C LEU A 161 -13.49 36.30 -16.91
N SER A 162 -13.84 36.19 -18.18
CA SER A 162 -13.11 36.80 -19.28
C SER A 162 -14.06 37.44 -20.29
N TYR A 163 -13.56 38.41 -21.04
CA TYR A 163 -14.31 39.02 -22.12
C TYR A 163 -14.18 38.18 -23.40
N ASN A 164 -15.32 37.79 -23.97
CA ASN A 164 -15.39 37.28 -25.34
C ASN A 164 -16.02 38.34 -26.24
N SER A 165 -15.20 38.89 -27.15
CA SER A 165 -15.51 40.08 -27.95
C SER A 165 -15.82 41.31 -27.08
N SER A 166 -17.02 41.40 -26.53
CA SER A 166 -17.45 42.50 -25.66
C SER A 166 -18.41 42.08 -24.55
N ILE A 167 -18.64 40.77 -24.38
CA ILE A 167 -19.53 40.22 -23.36
C ILE A 167 -18.68 39.46 -22.34
N LEU A 168 -19.00 39.62 -21.06
CA LEU A 168 -18.34 38.92 -19.97
C LEU A 168 -18.92 37.50 -19.84
N ILE A 169 -18.07 36.49 -19.78
CA ILE A 169 -18.42 35.06 -19.66
C ILE A 169 -17.46 34.34 -18.71
N PRO A 170 -17.76 33.11 -18.26
CA PRO A 170 -16.78 32.27 -17.57
C PRO A 170 -15.53 32.04 -18.44
N ALA A 171 -14.35 32.30 -17.87
CA ALA A 171 -13.07 32.23 -18.58
C ALA A 171 -12.78 30.83 -19.13
N ASN A 172 -13.19 29.81 -18.39
CA ASN A 172 -13.15 28.42 -18.83
C ASN A 172 -14.57 27.87 -18.96
N ILE A 173 -15.12 27.95 -20.17
CA ILE A 173 -16.49 27.51 -20.48
C ILE A 173 -16.64 25.99 -20.24
N GLU A 174 -15.62 25.19 -20.57
CA GLU A 174 -15.63 23.73 -20.33
C GLU A 174 -15.78 23.41 -18.83
N ASP A 175 -14.97 24.05 -17.98
CA ASP A 175 -14.98 23.85 -16.52
C ASP A 175 -16.31 24.32 -15.91
N PHE A 176 -16.85 25.45 -16.36
CA PHE A 176 -18.17 25.92 -15.90
C PHE A 176 -19.29 24.96 -16.29
N LEU A 177 -19.38 24.58 -17.58
CA LEU A 177 -20.42 23.67 -18.07
C LEU A 177 -20.31 22.29 -17.43
N SER A 178 -19.10 21.79 -17.15
CA SER A 178 -18.88 20.48 -16.53
C SER A 178 -19.56 20.33 -15.16
N GLN A 179 -19.83 21.45 -14.48
CA GLN A 179 -20.42 21.45 -13.15
C GLN A 179 -21.95 21.54 -13.17
N ILE A 180 -22.57 21.86 -14.31
CA ILE A 180 -24.02 22.14 -14.38
C ILE A 180 -24.83 20.91 -13.99
N SER A 181 -24.50 19.73 -14.52
CA SER A 181 -25.22 18.46 -14.28
C SER A 181 -25.21 18.04 -12.81
N THR A 182 -24.14 18.34 -12.08
CA THR A 182 -23.96 17.94 -10.67
C THR A 182 -24.10 19.10 -9.70
N SER A 183 -24.51 20.28 -10.16
CA SER A 183 -24.50 21.53 -9.37
C SER A 183 -25.50 21.54 -8.22
N ARG A 184 -26.54 20.69 -8.26
CA ARG A 184 -27.59 20.60 -7.23
C ARG A 184 -26.97 20.41 -5.85
N TYR A 185 -27.25 21.33 -4.94
CA TYR A 185 -26.68 21.35 -3.61
C TYR A 185 -27.51 20.53 -2.63
N MET A 186 -26.86 19.64 -1.89
CA MET A 186 -27.44 18.95 -0.75
C MET A 186 -26.93 19.57 0.55
N HIS A 187 -27.86 20.01 1.38
CA HIS A 187 -27.55 20.67 2.64
C HIS A 187 -27.15 19.69 3.73
N CYS A 188 -26.18 20.10 4.54
CA CYS A 188 -25.84 19.43 5.78
C CYS A 188 -25.76 20.46 6.92
N PRO A 189 -26.67 20.41 7.93
CA PRO A 189 -26.67 21.37 9.02
C PRO A 189 -25.37 21.30 9.84
N PRO A 190 -24.66 22.42 10.05
CA PRO A 190 -23.36 22.43 10.73
C PRO A 190 -23.48 22.02 12.21
N GLU A 191 -24.62 22.30 12.83
CA GLU A 191 -24.94 21.88 14.20
C GLU A 191 -24.97 20.36 14.36
N ARG A 192 -25.29 19.61 13.30
CA ARG A 192 -25.39 18.13 13.34
C ARG A 192 -24.08 17.49 13.75
N GLN A 193 -22.94 18.04 13.31
CA GLN A 193 -21.63 17.50 13.68
C GLN A 193 -21.37 17.65 15.19
N GLN A 194 -21.61 18.85 15.72
CA GLN A 194 -21.40 19.14 17.14
C GLN A 194 -22.33 18.31 18.02
N GLN A 195 -23.61 18.23 17.65
CA GLN A 195 -24.60 17.39 18.34
C GLN A 195 -24.21 15.91 18.30
N TRP A 196 -23.71 15.41 17.15
CA TRP A 196 -23.28 14.01 17.03
C TRP A 196 -22.06 13.70 17.91
N LEU A 197 -21.05 14.58 17.91
CA LEU A 197 -19.85 14.42 18.76
C LEU A 197 -20.20 14.44 20.25
N GLN A 198 -21.07 15.37 20.66
CA GLN A 198 -21.57 15.45 22.04
C GLN A 198 -22.35 14.19 22.43
N LYS A 199 -23.25 13.72 21.57
CA LYS A 199 -24.06 12.51 21.81
C LYS A 199 -23.21 11.26 22.02
N HIS A 200 -22.05 11.16 21.38
CA HIS A 200 -21.17 9.99 21.44
C HIS A 200 -19.94 10.18 22.35
N ASN A 201 -19.85 11.28 23.12
CA ASN A 201 -18.70 11.60 23.96
C ASN A 201 -17.35 11.57 23.22
N LEU A 202 -17.33 12.03 21.96
CA LEU A 202 -16.14 12.07 21.13
C LEU A 202 -15.58 13.50 21.07
N THR A 203 -14.26 13.62 21.12
CA THR A 203 -13.56 14.91 20.95
C THR A 203 -13.31 15.20 19.48
N TYR A 204 -13.37 16.47 19.12
CA TYR A 204 -13.02 16.93 17.79
C TYR A 204 -11.54 16.64 17.47
N ASN A 205 -11.25 16.10 16.28
CA ASN A 205 -9.89 15.76 15.86
C ASN A 205 -9.38 16.77 14.83
N GLN A 206 -8.73 17.82 15.31
CA GLN A 206 -8.21 18.90 14.46
C GLN A 206 -7.14 18.44 13.48
N LYS A 207 -6.28 17.48 13.88
CA LYS A 207 -5.28 16.89 12.98
C LYS A 207 -5.95 16.17 11.81
N ARG A 208 -6.99 15.39 12.10
CA ARG A 208 -7.73 14.65 11.06
C ARG A 208 -8.46 15.59 10.10
N GLU A 209 -8.99 16.70 10.59
CA GLU A 209 -9.54 17.76 9.74
C GLU A 209 -8.49 18.31 8.77
N GLU A 210 -7.33 18.72 9.29
CA GLU A 210 -6.24 19.29 8.47
C GLU A 210 -5.80 18.30 7.37
N VAL A 211 -5.61 17.03 7.74
CA VAL A 211 -5.25 15.97 6.78
C VAL A 211 -6.34 15.80 5.72
N THR A 212 -7.61 15.79 6.13
CA THR A 212 -8.73 15.63 5.19
C THR A 212 -8.85 16.81 4.23
N ILE A 213 -8.64 18.04 4.70
CA ILE A 213 -8.58 19.23 3.85
C ILE A 213 -7.47 19.08 2.81
N LYS A 214 -6.27 18.65 3.22
CA LYS A 214 -5.15 18.41 2.30
C LYS A 214 -5.46 17.29 1.30
N SER A 215 -6.11 16.21 1.73
CA SER A 215 -6.59 15.15 0.83
C SER A 215 -7.57 15.68 -0.22
N ILE A 216 -8.56 16.47 0.21
CA ILE A 216 -9.56 17.10 -0.67
C ILE A 216 -8.87 18.02 -1.68
N MET A 217 -7.94 18.86 -1.25
CA MET A 217 -7.22 19.77 -2.14
C MET A 217 -6.36 19.01 -3.16
N GLY A 218 -5.57 18.03 -2.71
CA GLY A 218 -4.70 17.23 -3.58
C GLY A 218 -5.50 16.45 -4.62
N ILE A 219 -6.57 15.78 -4.21
CA ILE A 219 -7.39 14.99 -5.15
C ILE A 219 -8.19 15.90 -6.10
N LYS A 220 -8.74 17.04 -5.63
CA LYS A 220 -9.43 18.02 -6.50
C LYS A 220 -8.49 18.54 -7.59
N SER A 221 -7.27 18.89 -7.23
CA SER A 221 -6.28 19.43 -8.16
C SER A 221 -5.87 18.39 -9.21
N LEU A 222 -5.53 17.16 -8.76
CA LEU A 222 -5.20 16.05 -9.65
C LEU A 222 -6.36 15.72 -10.63
N MET A 223 -7.58 15.65 -10.13
CA MET A 223 -8.76 15.32 -10.95
C MET A 223 -9.09 16.42 -11.95
N LYS A 224 -8.86 17.69 -11.59
CA LYS A 224 -9.01 18.83 -12.51
C LYS A 224 -8.03 18.73 -13.67
N GLU A 225 -6.75 18.42 -13.40
CA GLU A 225 -5.75 18.19 -14.46
C GLU A 225 -6.11 17.01 -15.37
N LEU A 226 -6.55 15.89 -14.79
CA LEU A 226 -6.94 14.70 -15.54
C LEU A 226 -8.28 14.88 -16.28
N LYS A 227 -9.02 15.97 -16.01
CA LYS A 227 -10.38 16.23 -16.50
C LYS A 227 -11.29 15.02 -16.22
N MET A 228 -11.31 14.60 -14.95
CA MET A 228 -12.09 13.47 -14.42
C MET A 228 -13.03 13.96 -13.32
N GLU A 229 -14.27 13.47 -13.35
CA GLU A 229 -15.23 13.69 -12.27
C GLU A 229 -14.97 12.69 -11.13
N PHE A 230 -15.12 13.14 -9.89
CA PHE A 230 -14.98 12.29 -8.71
C PHE A 230 -15.92 12.75 -7.59
N TRP A 231 -16.22 11.85 -6.66
CA TRP A 231 -17.14 12.11 -5.55
C TRP A 231 -16.70 11.40 -4.27
N ALA A 232 -17.20 11.84 -3.12
CA ALA A 232 -16.97 11.20 -1.83
C ALA A 232 -17.66 9.83 -1.79
N MET A 233 -16.96 8.82 -1.26
CA MET A 233 -17.46 7.45 -1.13
C MET A 233 -17.13 6.87 0.26
N CYS A 234 -17.61 5.67 0.58
CA CYS A 234 -17.27 4.89 1.79
C CYS A 234 -17.25 5.74 3.09
N GLY A 235 -16.16 5.72 3.86
CA GLY A 235 -16.07 6.38 5.16
C GLY A 235 -16.21 7.90 5.08
N THR A 236 -15.71 8.51 4.00
CA THR A 236 -15.83 9.95 3.73
C THR A 236 -17.28 10.35 3.46
N LEU A 237 -18.01 9.58 2.65
CA LEU A 237 -19.43 9.80 2.38
C LEU A 237 -20.28 9.58 3.63
N LEU A 238 -20.02 8.50 4.37
CA LEU A 238 -20.74 8.17 5.60
C LEU A 238 -20.58 9.27 6.66
N GLY A 239 -19.38 9.81 6.83
CA GLY A 239 -19.14 10.94 7.72
C GLY A 239 -19.98 12.15 7.34
N TRP A 240 -19.94 12.55 6.07
CA TRP A 240 -20.72 13.70 5.61
C TRP A 240 -22.23 13.48 5.82
N TYR A 241 -22.75 12.33 5.40
CA TYR A 241 -24.19 12.03 5.49
C TYR A 241 -24.68 11.95 6.94
N ARG A 242 -24.00 11.14 7.77
CA ARG A 242 -24.43 10.83 9.15
C ARG A 242 -24.26 12.03 10.09
N GLN A 243 -23.17 12.77 9.95
CA GLN A 243 -22.74 13.75 10.95
C GLN A 243 -22.25 15.08 10.36
N CYS A 244 -22.47 15.37 9.08
CA CYS A 244 -22.04 16.61 8.44
C CYS A 244 -20.55 16.94 8.63
N GLY A 245 -19.70 15.92 8.68
CA GLY A 245 -18.28 16.11 8.93
C GLY A 245 -17.47 14.84 8.75
N ILE A 246 -16.20 14.88 9.14
CA ILE A 246 -15.32 13.71 9.08
C ILE A 246 -15.58 12.73 10.21
N ILE A 247 -15.31 11.45 9.99
CA ILE A 247 -15.26 10.46 11.06
C ILE A 247 -13.91 10.63 11.80
N PRO A 248 -13.91 10.96 13.10
CA PRO A 248 -12.70 11.45 13.79
C PRO A 248 -11.61 10.40 14.03
N TYR A 249 -11.91 9.12 13.80
CA TYR A 249 -11.05 7.97 14.10
C TYR A 249 -10.72 7.09 12.88
N THR A 250 -11.02 7.55 11.65
CA THR A 250 -10.52 6.89 10.43
C THR A 250 -9.15 7.44 10.04
N ASP A 251 -8.38 6.66 9.28
CA ASP A 251 -7.03 6.97 8.82
C ASP A 251 -6.91 7.09 7.29
N ASP A 252 -8.04 7.03 6.57
CA ASP A 252 -8.11 7.16 5.12
C ASP A 252 -9.30 7.99 4.64
N ASN A 253 -9.16 8.58 3.45
CA ASN A 253 -10.20 9.34 2.77
C ASN A 253 -10.57 8.65 1.46
N ASP A 254 -11.84 8.34 1.30
CA ASP A 254 -12.36 7.51 0.22
C ASP A 254 -13.09 8.35 -0.82
N PHE A 255 -12.64 8.23 -2.06
CA PHE A 255 -13.25 8.87 -3.22
C PHE A 255 -13.54 7.84 -4.31
N SER A 256 -14.49 8.15 -5.19
CA SER A 256 -14.75 7.33 -6.36
C SER A 256 -14.79 8.15 -7.64
N THR A 257 -14.49 7.49 -8.76
CA THR A 257 -14.56 8.04 -10.12
C THR A 257 -15.10 7.01 -11.11
N TRP A 258 -15.35 7.42 -12.36
CA TRP A 258 -15.90 6.56 -13.39
C TRP A 258 -14.83 5.74 -14.13
N PRO A 259 -15.04 4.43 -14.36
CA PRO A 259 -14.11 3.58 -15.12
C PRO A 259 -14.04 3.94 -16.60
N LYS A 260 -15.01 4.69 -17.14
CA LYS A 260 -14.98 5.18 -18.53
C LYS A 260 -13.71 5.99 -18.85
N TYR A 261 -13.14 6.67 -17.85
CA TYR A 261 -11.92 7.46 -18.01
C TYR A 261 -10.67 6.59 -18.22
N LEU A 262 -10.67 5.36 -17.72
CA LEU A 262 -9.57 4.41 -17.92
C LEU A 262 -9.44 4.01 -19.40
N LYS A 263 -10.54 4.02 -20.16
CA LYS A 263 -10.61 3.48 -21.53
C LYS A 263 -10.03 2.05 -21.63
N GLY A 264 -10.19 1.27 -20.55
CA GLY A 264 -9.63 -0.08 -20.42
C GLY A 264 -8.10 -0.16 -20.26
N LYS A 265 -7.44 0.97 -20.00
CA LYS A 265 -5.98 1.07 -19.79
C LYS A 265 -5.65 1.27 -18.31
N ASP A 266 -4.39 1.01 -17.98
CA ASP A 266 -3.81 1.31 -16.67
C ASP A 266 -3.29 2.74 -16.65
N LEU A 267 -3.71 3.53 -15.63
CA LEU A 267 -3.26 4.92 -15.45
C LEU A 267 -1.99 5.03 -14.60
N THR A 268 -1.42 3.93 -14.11
CA THR A 268 -0.25 3.94 -13.21
C THR A 268 0.89 4.83 -13.71
N PRO A 269 1.33 4.77 -14.99
CA PRO A 269 2.42 5.64 -15.47
C PRO A 269 2.07 7.14 -15.44
N LEU A 270 0.80 7.46 -15.70
CA LEU A 270 0.31 8.84 -15.67
C LEU A 270 0.19 9.34 -14.22
N LEU A 271 -0.30 8.51 -13.31
CA LEU A 271 -0.46 8.86 -11.90
C LEU A 271 0.89 8.99 -11.19
N LEU A 272 1.88 8.16 -11.53
CA LEU A 272 3.24 8.27 -10.99
C LEU A 272 3.92 9.60 -11.38
N SER A 273 3.55 10.20 -12.52
CA SER A 273 4.08 11.50 -12.93
C SER A 273 3.25 12.68 -12.39
N ARG A 274 1.92 12.61 -12.44
CA ARG A 274 1.04 13.76 -12.12
C ARG A 274 0.57 13.86 -10.67
N ALA A 275 0.44 12.74 -9.97
CA ALA A 275 -0.04 12.78 -8.58
C ALA A 275 0.95 13.48 -7.62
N PRO A 276 2.29 13.31 -7.75
CA PRO A 276 3.24 13.97 -6.86
C PRO A 276 3.20 15.50 -6.94
N GLU A 277 2.95 16.08 -8.13
CA GLU A 277 2.77 17.53 -8.33
C GLU A 277 1.61 18.10 -7.49
N ASN A 278 0.67 17.22 -7.12
CA ASN A 278 -0.53 17.54 -6.35
C ASN A 278 -0.45 17.04 -4.89
N GLY A 279 0.74 16.66 -4.41
CA GLY A 279 0.97 16.19 -3.03
C GLY A 279 0.51 14.75 -2.74
N LEU A 280 0.23 13.96 -3.78
CA LEU A 280 -0.24 12.58 -3.68
C LEU A 280 0.80 11.61 -4.23
N TYR A 281 1.21 10.61 -3.44
CA TYR A 281 2.20 9.62 -3.86
C TYR A 281 1.54 8.25 -3.98
N LEU A 282 1.54 7.67 -5.18
CA LEU A 282 0.91 6.38 -5.41
C LEU A 282 1.57 5.29 -4.55
N LEU A 283 0.79 4.66 -3.67
CA LEU A 283 1.23 3.56 -2.81
C LEU A 283 0.84 2.22 -3.41
N TYR A 284 -0.43 2.07 -3.74
CA TYR A 284 -1.00 0.79 -4.16
C TYR A 284 -1.88 0.95 -5.39
N ARG A 285 -1.92 -0.14 -6.17
CA ARG A 285 -2.81 -0.34 -7.30
C ARG A 285 -3.47 -1.70 -7.11
N PHE A 286 -4.80 -1.71 -7.06
CA PHE A 286 -5.59 -2.92 -6.93
C PHE A 286 -6.51 -3.15 -8.13
N GLY A 287 -6.85 -4.42 -8.37
CA GLY A 287 -7.84 -4.84 -9.37
C GLY A 287 -7.48 -4.66 -10.84
N GLU A 288 -8.49 -4.79 -11.70
CA GLU A 288 -8.39 -4.64 -13.16
C GLU A 288 -9.17 -3.42 -13.65
N ALA A 289 -8.62 -2.71 -14.64
CA ALA A 289 -9.22 -1.51 -15.21
C ALA A 289 -10.69 -1.68 -15.65
N ARG A 290 -11.07 -2.89 -16.08
CA ARG A 290 -12.42 -3.18 -16.59
C ARG A 290 -13.42 -3.63 -15.53
N ARG A 291 -12.99 -3.96 -14.31
CA ARG A 291 -13.83 -4.67 -13.35
C ARG A 291 -13.70 -4.23 -11.91
N SER A 292 -12.49 -3.94 -11.44
CA SER A 292 -12.24 -3.86 -9.99
C SER A 292 -11.17 -2.85 -9.57
N MET A 293 -10.90 -1.85 -10.41
CA MET A 293 -9.77 -0.94 -10.21
C MET A 293 -9.90 -0.08 -8.94
N GLU A 294 -8.78 0.11 -8.26
CA GLU A 294 -8.60 1.05 -7.16
C GLU A 294 -7.13 1.52 -7.12
N TYR A 295 -6.93 2.79 -6.77
CA TYR A 295 -5.61 3.36 -6.49
C TYR A 295 -5.58 3.97 -5.09
N SER A 296 -4.54 3.68 -4.33
CA SER A 296 -4.29 4.28 -3.02
C SER A 296 -3.09 5.20 -3.07
N PHE A 297 -3.22 6.40 -2.52
CA PHE A 297 -2.17 7.40 -2.45
C PHE A 297 -1.80 7.71 -0.99
N ARG A 298 -0.52 7.97 -0.75
CA ARG A 298 -0.04 8.63 0.48
C ARG A 298 -0.11 10.13 0.30
N LEU A 299 -0.59 10.83 1.31
CA LEU A 299 -0.66 12.28 1.30
C LEU A 299 0.64 12.90 1.86
N GLY A 300 1.57 13.32 1.00
CA GLY A 300 2.79 14.01 1.42
C GLY A 300 3.56 13.32 2.55
N ASP A 301 3.82 14.07 3.63
CA ASP A 301 4.48 13.60 4.86
C ASP A 301 3.52 12.92 5.86
N TYR A 302 2.23 12.82 5.55
CA TYR A 302 1.24 12.17 6.40
C TYR A 302 1.20 10.65 6.16
N SER A 303 0.86 9.91 7.20
CA SER A 303 0.64 8.46 7.15
C SER A 303 -0.70 8.07 6.51
N ASP A 304 -1.66 9.00 6.48
CA ASP A 304 -3.02 8.76 6.03
C ASP A 304 -3.09 8.49 4.53
N LYS A 305 -4.06 7.63 4.15
CA LYS A 305 -4.29 7.23 2.76
C LYS A 305 -5.39 8.06 2.11
N VAL A 306 -5.29 8.20 0.79
CA VAL A 306 -6.39 8.64 -0.07
C VAL A 306 -6.69 7.52 -1.04
N ASP A 307 -7.85 6.91 -0.91
CA ASP A 307 -8.25 5.76 -1.71
C ASP A 307 -9.22 6.21 -2.81
N MET A 308 -8.95 5.77 -4.04
CA MET A 308 -9.67 6.16 -5.26
C MET A 308 -10.24 4.92 -5.94
N PHE A 309 -11.52 4.69 -5.70
CA PHE A 309 -12.27 3.55 -6.22
C PHE A 309 -12.90 3.84 -7.58
N PHE A 310 -13.04 2.82 -8.43
CA PHE A 310 -13.78 2.95 -9.69
C PHE A 310 -15.16 2.30 -9.58
N SER A 311 -16.23 3.09 -9.76
CA SER A 311 -17.60 2.59 -9.68
C SER A 311 -18.07 2.04 -11.02
N TYR A 312 -18.23 0.72 -11.13
CA TYR A 312 -18.61 0.03 -12.36
C TYR A 312 -20.13 -0.07 -12.50
N ARG A 313 -20.66 0.29 -13.66
CA ARG A 313 -22.11 0.21 -13.91
C ARG A 313 -22.48 -1.13 -14.53
N ASN A 314 -23.53 -1.75 -14.00
CA ASN A 314 -24.30 -2.80 -14.66
C ASN A 314 -25.71 -2.27 -15.02
N ASP A 315 -26.56 -3.09 -15.64
CA ASP A 315 -27.90 -2.63 -16.10
C ASP A 315 -28.79 -2.11 -14.96
N THR A 316 -28.63 -2.65 -13.75
CA THR A 316 -29.52 -2.41 -12.62
C THR A 316 -28.86 -1.69 -11.44
N HIS A 317 -27.53 -1.75 -11.31
CA HIS A 317 -26.79 -1.31 -10.12
C HIS A 317 -25.38 -0.83 -10.47
N PHE A 318 -24.78 -0.04 -9.60
CA PHE A 318 -23.33 0.19 -9.55
C PHE A 318 -22.64 -0.86 -8.68
N LEU A 319 -21.40 -1.20 -9.04
CA LEU A 319 -20.54 -2.13 -8.36
C LEU A 319 -19.29 -1.37 -7.94
N LEU A 320 -19.11 -1.20 -6.63
CA LEU A 320 -17.91 -0.64 -6.06
C LEU A 320 -17.01 -1.78 -5.59
N PRO A 321 -15.75 -1.85 -6.04
CA PRO A 321 -14.81 -2.84 -5.55
C PRO A 321 -14.54 -2.60 -4.06
N SER A 322 -14.55 -3.68 -3.28
CA SER A 322 -14.19 -3.69 -1.86
C SER A 322 -13.24 -4.84 -1.57
N HIS A 323 -12.29 -4.58 -0.68
CA HIS A 323 -11.30 -5.54 -0.25
C HIS A 323 -11.73 -6.19 1.07
N LEU A 324 -12.03 -7.50 1.06
CA LEU A 324 -12.04 -8.26 2.30
C LEU A 324 -10.59 -8.59 2.68
N VAL A 325 -10.07 -7.84 3.66
CA VAL A 325 -8.73 -8.05 4.25
C VAL A 325 -8.55 -9.49 4.77
N SER A 326 -9.65 -10.15 5.16
CA SER A 326 -9.69 -11.50 5.73
C SER A 326 -9.79 -12.65 4.73
N LYS A 327 -9.90 -12.40 3.43
CA LYS A 327 -10.10 -13.48 2.42
C LYS A 327 -9.33 -13.29 1.11
N HIS A 328 -8.65 -12.16 0.91
CA HIS A 328 -8.04 -11.78 -0.38
C HIS A 328 -8.98 -11.82 -1.61
N THR A 329 -10.29 -11.96 -1.38
CA THR A 329 -11.33 -11.90 -2.40
C THR A 329 -11.86 -10.49 -2.57
N PHE A 330 -12.08 -10.09 -3.83
CA PHE A 330 -12.83 -8.88 -4.15
C PHE A 330 -14.31 -9.15 -3.93
N GLN A 331 -14.92 -8.35 -3.08
CA GLN A 331 -16.36 -8.23 -3.04
C GLN A 331 -16.76 -6.97 -3.80
N TYR A 332 -17.92 -7.02 -4.45
CA TYR A 332 -18.55 -5.80 -4.91
C TYR A 332 -19.57 -5.38 -3.88
N SER A 333 -19.43 -4.15 -3.40
CA SER A 333 -20.54 -3.46 -2.77
C SER A 333 -21.48 -3.03 -3.88
N ILE A 334 -22.73 -3.50 -3.82
CA ILE A 334 -23.75 -3.25 -4.83
C ILE A 334 -24.48 -1.97 -4.45
N TYR A 335 -24.32 -0.92 -5.23
CA TYR A 335 -25.01 0.34 -5.00
C TYR A 335 -26.18 0.50 -5.98
N PRO A 336 -27.33 1.06 -5.57
CA PRO A 336 -28.38 1.42 -6.52
C PRO A 336 -27.84 2.44 -7.54
N ILE A 337 -28.46 2.53 -8.71
CA ILE A 337 -28.11 3.60 -9.67
C ILE A 337 -28.50 4.94 -9.03
N TYR A 338 -27.51 5.84 -8.96
CA TYR A 338 -27.66 7.18 -8.40
C TYR A 338 -27.12 8.26 -9.36
N GLU A 339 -27.62 9.47 -9.20
CA GLU A 339 -27.07 10.70 -9.77
C GLU A 339 -26.11 11.36 -8.77
N LEU A 340 -25.27 12.28 -9.24
CA LEU A 340 -24.34 13.02 -8.39
C LEU A 340 -24.83 14.43 -8.14
N CYS A 341 -24.79 14.83 -6.88
CA CYS A 341 -25.12 16.15 -6.39
C CYS A 341 -23.89 16.76 -5.71
N SER A 342 -23.87 18.08 -5.60
CA SER A 342 -22.83 18.80 -4.90
C SER A 342 -23.10 18.86 -3.40
N ILE A 343 -22.05 18.69 -2.62
CA ILE A 343 -22.03 18.75 -1.15
C ILE A 343 -20.95 19.70 -0.67
N GLU A 344 -21.05 20.12 0.59
CA GLU A 344 -20.02 20.88 1.28
C GLU A 344 -19.42 20.01 2.38
N LEU A 345 -18.08 19.89 2.39
CA LEU A 345 -17.33 19.22 3.45
C LEU A 345 -16.10 20.07 3.78
N LEU A 346 -15.99 20.50 5.05
CA LEU A 346 -14.86 21.30 5.56
C LEU A 346 -14.58 22.57 4.75
N GLY A 347 -15.62 23.22 4.23
CA GLY A 347 -15.53 24.46 3.46
C GLY A 347 -15.40 24.28 1.95
N TYR A 348 -15.20 23.05 1.47
CA TYR A 348 -14.97 22.76 0.05
C TYR A 348 -16.17 22.07 -0.59
N LYS A 349 -16.41 22.39 -1.87
CA LYS A 349 -17.37 21.66 -2.71
C LYS A 349 -16.81 20.28 -3.07
N LEU A 350 -17.61 19.25 -2.86
CA LEU A 350 -17.38 17.89 -3.36
C LEU A 350 -18.65 17.38 -4.04
N LEU A 351 -18.58 16.22 -4.67
CA LEU A 351 -19.76 15.51 -5.16
C LEU A 351 -20.10 14.33 -4.24
N ALA A 352 -21.37 13.93 -4.23
CA ALA A 352 -21.87 12.73 -3.58
C ALA A 352 -23.14 12.22 -4.28
N PRO A 353 -23.57 10.96 -4.08
CA PRO A 353 -24.86 10.48 -4.55
C PRO A 353 -26.03 11.35 -4.05
N CYS A 354 -26.96 11.75 -4.93
CA CYS A 354 -28.07 12.65 -4.60
C CYS A 354 -29.07 12.10 -3.57
N ASP A 355 -29.24 10.78 -3.52
CA ASP A 355 -30.16 10.10 -2.61
C ASP A 355 -29.38 9.19 -1.65
N PRO A 356 -28.59 9.73 -0.71
CA PRO A 356 -27.78 8.93 0.20
C PRO A 356 -28.62 8.04 1.12
N GLU A 357 -29.90 8.37 1.34
CA GLU A 357 -30.86 7.53 2.08
C GLU A 357 -31.20 6.22 1.34
N LYS A 358 -31.18 6.19 0.01
CA LYS A 358 -31.31 4.93 -0.76
C LYS A 358 -30.06 4.06 -0.62
N LEU A 359 -28.96 4.66 -0.16
CA LEU A 359 -27.72 3.99 0.21
C LEU A 359 -27.72 3.54 1.67
N ASP A 360 -28.72 3.89 2.47
CA ASP A 360 -28.72 3.71 3.93
C ASP A 360 -28.61 2.23 4.32
N HIS A 361 -29.37 1.32 3.70
CA HIS A 361 -29.22 -0.12 3.93
C HIS A 361 -27.83 -0.68 3.57
N LEU A 362 -27.08 -0.04 2.68
CA LEU A 362 -25.72 -0.44 2.27
C LEU A 362 -24.62 0.20 3.13
N LEU A 363 -24.83 1.46 3.52
CA LEU A 363 -24.04 2.14 4.55
C LEU A 363 -24.25 1.47 5.92
N GLU A 364 -25.41 0.85 6.14
CA GLU A 364 -25.69 -0.05 7.27
C GLU A 364 -25.07 -1.44 7.10
N THR A 365 -24.87 -1.97 5.90
CA THR A 365 -24.05 -3.20 5.76
C THR A 365 -22.59 -2.95 6.14
N ILE A 366 -22.10 -1.70 6.00
CA ILE A 366 -20.81 -1.26 6.58
C ILE A 366 -20.87 -1.22 8.12
N LYS A 367 -22.07 -1.17 8.75
CA LYS A 367 -22.20 -1.42 10.21
C LYS A 367 -21.76 -2.83 10.60
N CYS A 368 -21.77 -3.82 9.72
CA CYS A 368 -21.31 -5.17 10.11
C CYS A 368 -19.80 -5.26 10.40
N ASP A 369 -18.98 -4.27 10.03
CA ASP A 369 -17.58 -4.17 10.48
C ASP A 369 -17.35 -3.10 11.57
N PHE A 370 -18.34 -2.21 11.82
CA PHE A 370 -18.14 -1.07 12.73
C PHE A 370 -19.08 -1.00 13.95
N ASP A 371 -20.25 -1.67 13.98
CA ASP A 371 -21.20 -1.55 15.11
C ASP A 371 -20.89 -2.47 16.30
N HIS A 372 -19.89 -3.37 16.19
CA HIS A 372 -19.34 -4.00 17.39
C HIS A 372 -18.55 -3.01 18.29
N ILE A 373 -18.32 -1.77 17.84
CA ILE A 373 -17.39 -0.86 18.50
C ILE A 373 -18.05 0.09 19.51
N LEU A 374 -19.38 0.33 19.46
CA LEU A 374 -19.98 1.36 20.32
C LEU A 374 -20.19 0.94 21.79
N ILE A 375 -20.35 -0.35 22.09
CA ILE A 375 -20.44 -0.86 23.48
C ILE A 375 -19.04 -1.11 24.08
N ILE A 376 -18.01 -1.23 23.23
CA ILE A 376 -16.63 -1.46 23.66
C ILE A 376 -15.98 -0.13 24.13
N PHE A 377 -16.44 1.03 23.62
CA PHE A 377 -15.82 2.34 23.86
C PHE A 377 -15.90 2.86 25.30
N LEU A 378 -16.85 2.42 26.12
CA LEU A 378 -16.91 2.80 27.55
C LEU A 378 -16.11 1.87 28.47
N TRP A 379 -15.67 0.71 27.99
CA TRP A 379 -14.77 -0.21 28.71
C TRP A 379 -13.29 -0.09 28.27
N ILE A 380 -13.02 0.56 27.13
CA ILE A 380 -11.67 0.64 26.54
C ILE A 380 -10.69 1.49 27.36
N LYS A 381 -11.12 2.48 28.15
CA LYS A 381 -10.17 3.40 28.79
C LYS A 381 -9.35 2.80 29.95
N MET A 382 -9.63 1.57 30.38
CA MET A 382 -8.81 0.83 31.37
C MET A 382 -8.16 -0.47 30.83
N SER A 383 -8.40 -0.84 29.56
CA SER A 383 -7.99 -2.15 28.99
C SER A 383 -6.93 -2.09 27.88
N VAL A 384 -6.48 -0.90 27.46
CA VAL A 384 -5.58 -0.67 26.31
C VAL A 384 -4.18 -1.30 26.43
N SER A 385 -3.85 -1.99 27.52
CA SER A 385 -2.52 -2.59 27.71
C SER A 385 -2.38 -4.05 27.24
N VAL A 386 -3.46 -4.82 27.06
CA VAL A 386 -3.34 -6.29 26.91
C VAL A 386 -3.97 -6.88 25.64
N ARG A 387 -5.13 -6.38 25.17
CA ARG A 387 -5.82 -6.98 24.01
C ARG A 387 -5.17 -6.67 22.65
N ASP A 388 -4.67 -5.46 22.43
CA ASP A 388 -3.99 -5.10 21.17
C ASP A 388 -2.62 -5.78 21.02
N ILE A 389 -1.91 -5.97 22.14
CA ILE A 389 -0.71 -6.81 22.19
C ILE A 389 -1.07 -8.24 21.78
N ASN A 390 -2.18 -8.78 22.29
CA ASN A 390 -2.64 -10.11 21.94
C ASN A 390 -3.06 -10.24 20.48
N HIS A 391 -3.76 -9.27 19.88
CA HIS A 391 -4.22 -9.34 18.49
C HIS A 391 -3.05 -9.26 17.47
N HIS A 392 -2.06 -8.39 17.71
CA HIS A 392 -0.86 -8.33 16.87
C HIS A 392 0.07 -9.53 17.07
N PHE A 393 0.21 -10.01 18.31
CA PHE A 393 0.91 -11.27 18.58
C PHE A 393 0.20 -12.46 17.90
N TYR A 394 -1.13 -12.49 17.89
CA TYR A 394 -1.92 -13.48 17.16
C TYR A 394 -1.67 -13.37 15.65
N ALA A 395 -1.70 -12.18 15.06
CA ALA A 395 -1.46 -12.02 13.62
C ALA A 395 -0.06 -12.47 13.16
N ILE A 396 0.95 -12.36 14.03
CA ILE A 396 2.34 -12.77 13.75
C ILE A 396 2.55 -14.29 13.90
N ASN A 397 1.79 -14.93 14.78
CA ASN A 397 1.93 -16.36 15.08
C ASN A 397 0.82 -17.22 14.47
N GLU A 398 -0.34 -16.68 14.13
CA GLU A 398 -1.52 -17.38 13.60
C GLU A 398 -2.09 -16.65 12.39
N ARG A 399 -1.31 -16.63 11.29
CA ARG A 399 -1.79 -16.04 10.05
C ARG A 399 -2.89 -16.93 9.41
N PRO A 400 -4.06 -16.38 9.05
CA PRO A 400 -5.10 -17.12 8.34
C PRO A 400 -4.67 -17.44 6.90
N VAL A 401 -5.22 -18.52 6.31
CA VAL A 401 -5.02 -18.84 4.90
C VAL A 401 -6.20 -18.35 4.09
N ASP A 402 -5.90 -17.46 3.16
CA ASP A 402 -6.85 -16.88 2.24
C ASP A 402 -6.68 -17.49 0.83
N ASP A 403 -7.73 -17.46 -0.01
CA ASP A 403 -7.71 -17.94 -1.40
C ASP A 403 -7.23 -19.39 -1.64
N ILE A 404 -7.94 -20.35 -1.03
CA ILE A 404 -7.68 -21.78 -1.24
C ILE A 404 -8.06 -22.20 -2.66
N SER A 405 -7.06 -22.52 -3.49
CA SER A 405 -7.28 -22.97 -4.88
C SER A 405 -7.88 -24.38 -4.97
N LEU A 406 -7.59 -25.24 -3.99
CA LEU A 406 -8.05 -26.62 -3.90
C LEU A 406 -8.53 -26.90 -2.48
N GLU A 407 -9.83 -26.75 -2.25
CA GLU A 407 -10.48 -26.82 -0.93
C GLU A 407 -10.21 -28.14 -0.19
N PHE A 408 -10.03 -29.23 -0.93
CA PHE A 408 -9.69 -30.55 -0.39
C PHE A 408 -8.41 -30.54 0.46
N PHE A 409 -7.36 -29.81 0.06
CA PHE A 409 -6.09 -29.80 0.79
C PHE A 409 -6.12 -29.03 2.11
N TYR A 410 -7.13 -28.19 2.33
CA TYR A 410 -7.24 -27.32 3.49
C TYR A 410 -8.39 -27.71 4.43
N LYS A 411 -9.22 -28.70 4.07
CA LYS A 411 -10.21 -29.28 4.98
C LYS A 411 -9.51 -30.23 5.97
N PRO A 412 -9.60 -29.98 7.28
CA PRO A 412 -8.95 -30.83 8.27
C PRO A 412 -9.71 -32.16 8.41
N HIS A 413 -9.06 -33.27 8.05
CA HIS A 413 -9.58 -34.63 8.21
C HIS A 413 -9.02 -35.30 9.47
N THR A 414 -9.24 -34.67 10.64
CA THR A 414 -8.57 -35.05 11.90
C THR A 414 -8.93 -36.46 12.38
N ILE A 415 -10.19 -36.89 12.23
CA ILE A 415 -10.62 -38.25 12.60
C ILE A 415 -9.99 -39.29 11.67
N THR A 416 -9.95 -39.04 10.36
CA THR A 416 -9.31 -39.93 9.39
C THR A 416 -7.82 -40.08 9.67
N LEU A 417 -7.14 -38.96 9.97
CA LEU A 417 -5.74 -38.96 10.38
C LEU A 417 -5.55 -39.78 11.66
N LEU A 418 -6.40 -39.56 12.69
CA LEU A 418 -6.33 -40.29 13.95
C LEU A 418 -6.47 -41.81 13.74
N VAL A 419 -7.49 -42.25 13.01
CA VAL A 419 -7.74 -43.67 12.73
C VAL A 419 -6.58 -44.27 11.96
N PHE A 420 -6.10 -43.60 10.90
CA PHE A 420 -4.97 -44.08 10.12
C PHE A 420 -3.68 -44.18 10.95
N SER A 421 -3.39 -43.17 11.77
CA SER A 421 -2.23 -43.16 12.67
C SER A 421 -2.29 -44.29 13.70
N PHE A 422 -3.45 -44.53 14.32
CA PHE A 422 -3.64 -45.63 15.25
C PHE A 422 -3.52 -47.00 14.58
N VAL A 423 -4.14 -47.19 13.41
CA VAL A 423 -4.03 -48.45 12.65
C VAL A 423 -2.58 -48.72 12.24
N THR A 424 -1.85 -47.70 11.78
CA THR A 424 -0.45 -47.83 11.37
C THR A 424 0.44 -48.25 12.54
N VAL A 425 0.26 -47.62 13.70
CA VAL A 425 1.03 -47.93 14.90
C VAL A 425 0.64 -49.28 15.48
N PHE A 426 -0.66 -49.61 15.50
CA PHE A 426 -1.15 -50.92 15.92
C PHE A 426 -0.54 -52.02 15.05
N TYR A 427 -0.63 -51.88 13.72
CA TYR A 427 0.00 -52.82 12.80
C TYR A 427 1.50 -52.98 13.09
N SER A 428 2.25 -51.87 13.09
CA SER A 428 3.70 -51.89 13.36
C SER A 428 4.06 -52.51 14.71
N ALA A 429 3.28 -52.25 15.76
CA ALA A 429 3.53 -52.76 17.11
C ALA A 429 3.33 -54.28 17.20
N PHE A 430 2.40 -54.85 16.44
CA PHE A 430 2.07 -56.28 16.49
C PHE A 430 2.72 -57.13 15.39
N THR A 431 3.33 -56.52 14.35
CA THR A 431 3.95 -57.26 13.24
C THR A 431 5.47 -57.16 13.15
N ARG A 432 6.12 -56.30 13.93
CA ARG A 432 7.60 -56.20 13.90
C ARG A 432 8.26 -57.33 14.68
N ASP A 433 9.51 -57.60 14.34
CA ASP A 433 10.37 -58.43 15.17
C ASP A 433 10.79 -57.65 16.44
N GLU A 434 10.75 -58.32 17.58
CA GLU A 434 11.10 -57.77 18.89
C GLU A 434 12.40 -58.33 19.46
N SER A 435 13.15 -59.10 18.66
CA SER A 435 14.36 -59.81 19.07
C SER A 435 15.54 -58.89 19.44
N LEU A 436 15.66 -57.73 18.78
CA LEU A 436 16.79 -56.80 18.95
C LEU A 436 16.39 -55.57 19.78
N LEU A 437 17.06 -55.37 20.92
CA LEU A 437 16.80 -54.25 21.84
C LEU A 437 16.94 -52.88 21.15
N GLU A 438 17.98 -52.72 20.34
CA GLU A 438 18.25 -51.46 19.62
C GLU A 438 17.13 -51.13 18.63
N GLU A 439 16.66 -52.11 17.88
CA GLU A 439 15.56 -51.93 16.93
C GLU A 439 14.24 -51.64 17.64
N ASN A 440 14.02 -52.22 18.83
CA ASN A 440 12.87 -51.93 19.69
C ASN A 440 12.88 -50.46 20.14
N ILE A 441 14.03 -49.97 20.63
CA ILE A 441 14.19 -48.57 21.05
C ILE A 441 14.00 -47.63 19.86
N TRP A 442 14.60 -47.94 18.71
CA TRP A 442 14.49 -47.11 17.51
C TRP A 442 13.06 -47.02 16.97
N SER A 443 12.35 -48.16 16.94
CA SER A 443 10.96 -48.23 16.53
C SER A 443 10.03 -47.46 17.47
N GLY A 444 10.28 -47.55 18.79
CA GLY A 444 9.60 -46.74 19.79
C GLY A 444 9.82 -45.24 19.60
N LEU A 445 11.07 -44.82 19.40
CA LEU A 445 11.41 -43.41 19.17
C LEU A 445 10.76 -42.87 17.89
N LYS A 446 10.77 -43.64 16.80
CA LYS A 446 10.05 -43.29 15.55
C LYS A 446 8.56 -43.06 15.80
N CYS A 447 7.92 -43.92 16.58
CA CYS A 447 6.49 -43.77 16.92
C CYS A 447 6.23 -42.50 17.75
N VAL A 448 7.08 -42.21 18.74
CA VAL A 448 6.97 -41.00 19.56
C VAL A 448 7.13 -39.74 18.70
N ILE A 449 8.16 -39.70 17.83
CA ILE A 449 8.38 -38.58 16.89
C ILE A 449 7.19 -38.44 15.95
N PHE A 450 6.68 -39.53 15.39
CA PHE A 450 5.52 -39.51 14.49
C PHE A 450 4.29 -38.89 15.14
N PHE A 451 3.91 -39.33 16.36
CA PHE A 451 2.78 -38.75 17.07
C PHE A 451 3.03 -37.32 17.52
N PHE A 452 4.26 -36.98 17.92
CA PHE A 452 4.60 -35.59 18.21
C PHE A 452 4.40 -34.69 16.98
N LEU A 453 4.83 -35.13 15.79
CA LEU A 453 4.63 -34.36 14.56
C LEU A 453 3.15 -34.22 14.18
N ILE A 454 2.33 -35.25 14.43
CA ILE A 454 0.87 -35.16 14.27
C ILE A 454 0.28 -34.13 15.25
N ILE A 455 0.70 -34.15 16.51
CA ILE A 455 0.25 -33.16 17.50
C ILE A 455 0.69 -31.77 17.08
N SER A 456 1.93 -31.61 16.58
CA SER A 456 2.41 -30.32 16.08
C SER A 456 1.55 -29.81 14.92
N LEU A 457 1.21 -30.67 13.97
CA LEU A 457 0.32 -30.34 12.87
C LEU A 457 -1.06 -29.84 13.34
N LEU A 458 -1.62 -30.47 14.39
CA LEU A 458 -2.98 -30.17 14.87
C LEU A 458 -3.03 -28.96 15.81
N ALA A 459 -2.05 -28.81 16.70
CA ALA A 459 -2.10 -27.89 17.83
C ALA A 459 -1.16 -26.68 17.71
N PHE A 460 -0.09 -26.76 16.91
CA PHE A 460 0.88 -25.67 16.86
C PHE A 460 0.40 -24.53 15.95
N PRO A 461 0.83 -23.28 16.25
CA PRO A 461 0.37 -22.10 15.54
C PRO A 461 0.91 -22.07 14.10
N ASN A 462 0.21 -21.42 13.17
CA ASN A 462 0.60 -21.37 11.75
C ASN A 462 1.96 -20.68 11.49
N GLY A 463 2.38 -19.81 12.38
CA GLY A 463 3.49 -18.90 12.18
C GLY A 463 3.16 -17.76 11.20
N PRO A 464 4.18 -16.99 10.77
CA PRO A 464 4.03 -15.86 9.85
C PRO A 464 3.85 -16.28 8.38
N PHE A 465 4.05 -17.56 8.06
CA PHE A 465 4.02 -18.09 6.70
C PHE A 465 2.88 -19.08 6.51
N ILE A 466 2.16 -18.94 5.40
CA ILE A 466 0.99 -19.77 5.06
C ILE A 466 1.20 -20.61 3.79
N ARG A 467 2.31 -20.40 3.08
CA ARG A 467 2.71 -21.15 1.87
C ARG A 467 4.09 -21.77 2.05
N PRO A 468 4.34 -23.01 1.59
CA PRO A 468 3.51 -23.79 0.67
C PRO A 468 2.19 -24.31 1.27
N HIS A 469 2.16 -24.56 2.59
CA HIS A 469 0.93 -24.86 3.35
C HIS A 469 1.16 -24.58 4.84
N PRO A 470 0.16 -24.21 5.66
CA PRO A 470 0.36 -24.02 7.10
C PRO A 470 0.82 -25.29 7.81
N ALA A 471 0.31 -26.45 7.40
CA ALA A 471 0.74 -27.76 7.90
C ALA A 471 2.27 -27.92 7.87
N PHE A 472 2.89 -27.48 6.77
CA PHE A 472 4.35 -27.55 6.62
C PHE A 472 5.03 -26.70 7.70
N TRP A 473 4.60 -25.46 7.91
CA TRP A 473 5.21 -24.58 8.91
C TRP A 473 4.94 -25.01 10.36
N ARG A 474 3.76 -25.58 10.63
CA ARG A 474 3.46 -26.21 11.94
C ARG A 474 4.39 -27.40 12.22
N ILE A 475 4.64 -28.23 11.21
CA ILE A 475 5.59 -29.35 11.30
C ILE A 475 7.01 -28.82 11.48
N VAL A 476 7.43 -27.78 10.75
CA VAL A 476 8.75 -27.15 10.93
C VAL A 476 8.92 -26.59 12.35
N PHE A 477 7.87 -25.96 12.91
CA PHE A 477 7.85 -25.54 14.31
C PHE A 477 7.88 -26.75 15.27
N GLY A 478 7.21 -27.85 14.91
CA GLY A 478 7.31 -29.13 15.63
C GLY A 478 8.74 -29.69 15.68
N VAL A 479 9.39 -29.76 14.52
CA VAL A 479 10.76 -30.25 14.39
C VAL A 479 11.73 -29.33 15.14
N SER A 480 11.53 -28.01 15.14
CA SER A 480 12.38 -27.09 15.91
C SER A 480 12.28 -27.34 17.43
N VAL A 481 11.09 -27.63 17.94
CA VAL A 481 10.88 -28.00 19.36
C VAL A 481 11.53 -29.36 19.66
N LEU A 482 11.33 -30.39 18.82
CA LEU A 482 12.00 -31.69 18.99
C LEU A 482 13.52 -31.56 18.99
N TYR A 483 14.07 -30.76 18.06
CA TYR A 483 15.49 -30.50 17.97
C TYR A 483 16.01 -29.81 19.24
N THR A 484 15.27 -28.82 19.75
CA THR A 484 15.60 -28.16 21.03
C THR A 484 15.63 -29.16 22.19
N LEU A 485 14.64 -30.06 22.29
CA LEU A 485 14.60 -31.09 23.33
C LEU A 485 15.74 -32.10 23.19
N MET A 486 16.08 -32.49 21.96
CA MET A 486 17.22 -33.35 21.67
C MET A 486 18.54 -32.69 22.10
N LEU A 487 18.73 -31.40 21.81
CA LEU A 487 19.91 -30.66 22.25
C LEU A 487 19.99 -30.59 23.78
N ILE A 488 18.88 -30.36 24.47
CA ILE A 488 18.83 -30.41 25.94
C ILE A 488 19.23 -31.81 26.43
N PHE A 489 18.71 -32.88 25.81
CA PHE A 489 19.10 -34.24 26.16
C PHE A 489 20.60 -34.49 25.97
N ILE A 490 21.16 -34.10 24.82
CA ILE A 490 22.60 -34.19 24.51
C ILE A 490 23.43 -33.41 25.54
N LEU A 491 22.96 -32.23 25.95
CA LEU A 491 23.63 -31.40 26.94
C LEU A 491 23.84 -32.13 28.29
N PHE A 492 23.00 -33.10 28.66
CA PHE A 492 23.18 -33.89 29.88
C PHE A 492 23.98 -35.18 29.70
N GLN A 493 24.32 -35.56 28.46
CA GLN A 493 25.15 -36.73 28.21
C GLN A 493 26.64 -36.44 28.48
N ASN A 494 27.44 -37.51 28.59
CA ASN A 494 28.89 -37.45 28.53
C ASN A 494 29.37 -37.59 27.07
N TYR A 495 30.61 -37.18 26.79
CA TYR A 495 31.16 -37.17 25.43
C TYR A 495 31.14 -38.55 24.77
N GLN A 496 31.52 -39.60 25.50
CA GLN A 496 31.59 -40.96 24.98
C GLN A 496 30.20 -41.50 24.60
N THR A 497 29.20 -41.25 25.43
CA THR A 497 27.81 -41.63 25.16
C THR A 497 27.28 -40.92 23.93
N ILE A 498 27.61 -39.63 23.72
CA ILE A 498 27.21 -38.91 22.50
C ILE A 498 27.84 -39.54 21.27
N LYS A 499 29.15 -39.81 21.29
CA LYS A 499 29.84 -40.48 20.17
C LYS A 499 29.24 -41.87 19.90
N GLN A 500 28.95 -42.66 20.94
CA GLN A 500 28.28 -43.96 20.79
C GLN A 500 26.89 -43.83 20.16
N ILE A 501 26.09 -42.84 20.57
CA ILE A 501 24.79 -42.55 19.93
C ILE A 501 25.00 -42.19 18.46
N MET A 502 26.00 -41.38 18.14
CA MET A 502 26.31 -41.02 16.75
C MET A 502 26.74 -42.22 15.92
N TYR A 503 27.58 -43.11 16.46
CA TYR A 503 28.02 -44.34 15.79
C TYR A 503 26.89 -45.33 15.59
N TRP A 504 25.94 -45.38 16.52
CA TRP A 504 24.73 -46.19 16.37
C TRP A 504 23.89 -45.75 15.16
N PHE A 505 23.84 -44.44 14.88
CA PHE A 505 23.16 -43.92 13.68
C PHE A 505 24.01 -43.98 12.41
N TYR A 506 25.31 -43.73 12.54
CA TYR A 506 26.28 -43.58 11.45
C TYR A 506 27.59 -44.26 11.85
N PRO A 507 27.73 -45.58 11.61
CA PRO A 507 28.92 -46.34 12.01
C PRO A 507 30.21 -45.85 11.35
N ASP A 508 30.11 -45.23 10.17
CA ASP A 508 31.23 -44.66 9.40
C ASP A 508 31.96 -43.51 10.12
N LEU A 509 31.33 -42.90 11.12
CA LEU A 509 31.95 -41.86 11.94
C LEU A 509 33.01 -42.39 12.92
N GLU A 510 33.08 -43.71 13.16
CA GLU A 510 34.04 -44.29 14.10
C GLU A 510 35.49 -44.13 13.62
N ASP A 511 35.70 -44.28 12.32
CA ASP A 511 37.01 -44.20 11.66
C ASP A 511 37.45 -42.77 11.33
N PHE A 512 36.55 -41.79 11.40
CA PHE A 512 36.86 -40.40 11.04
C PHE A 512 37.61 -39.68 12.17
N LYS A 513 38.63 -38.90 11.78
CA LYS A 513 39.44 -38.04 12.67
C LYS A 513 39.67 -36.69 12.01
N ILE A 514 39.64 -35.63 12.81
CA ILE A 514 39.68 -34.25 12.31
C ILE A 514 41.02 -33.86 11.67
N ASP A 515 42.11 -34.51 12.09
CA ASP A 515 43.48 -34.21 11.62
C ASP A 515 43.71 -34.55 10.14
N GLY A 516 42.80 -35.30 9.52
CA GLY A 516 42.82 -35.65 8.09
C GLY A 516 42.09 -34.66 7.18
N GLU A 517 41.56 -33.57 7.70
CA GLU A 517 40.86 -32.56 6.89
C GLU A 517 41.80 -31.71 6.03
N LYS A 518 41.27 -31.22 4.90
CA LYS A 518 41.99 -30.37 3.94
C LYS A 518 42.43 -29.07 4.63
N GLN A 519 43.71 -28.73 4.50
CA GLN A 519 44.27 -27.47 4.96
C GLN A 519 44.20 -26.43 3.83
N TYR A 520 43.55 -25.29 4.08
CA TYR A 520 43.33 -24.25 3.08
C TYR A 520 44.46 -23.20 3.05
N ALA A 521 45.04 -22.83 4.19
CA ALA A 521 46.17 -21.87 4.27
C ALA A 521 47.58 -22.47 4.06
N VAL A 522 47.77 -23.29 3.03
CA VAL A 522 49.13 -23.74 2.61
C VAL A 522 49.58 -22.89 1.42
N ASN A 523 50.84 -22.50 1.28
CA ASN A 523 51.41 -21.87 0.05
C ASN A 523 50.54 -20.77 -0.66
N CYS A 524 49.98 -19.81 0.06
CA CYS A 524 48.99 -18.85 -0.46
C CYS A 524 49.46 -17.86 -1.55
N SER A 525 50.73 -17.92 -1.95
CA SER A 525 51.31 -17.09 -3.02
C SER A 525 51.19 -17.72 -4.41
N ASP A 526 50.95 -19.04 -4.50
CA ASP A 526 50.89 -19.77 -5.77
C ASP A 526 49.44 -19.97 -6.21
N ILE A 527 49.00 -19.19 -7.20
CA ILE A 527 47.62 -19.14 -7.70
C ILE A 527 47.58 -19.73 -9.12
N THR A 528 47.28 -21.02 -9.22
CA THR A 528 47.07 -21.74 -10.50
C THR A 528 45.58 -22.08 -10.70
N LEU A 529 45.18 -22.35 -11.95
CA LEU A 529 43.79 -22.69 -12.28
C LEU A 529 43.34 -24.00 -11.62
N GLU A 530 44.21 -25.01 -11.62
CA GLU A 530 43.98 -26.30 -10.97
C GLU A 530 43.71 -26.11 -9.48
N ARG A 531 44.52 -25.25 -8.85
CA ARG A 531 44.39 -24.97 -7.43
C ARG A 531 43.10 -24.22 -7.10
N VAL A 532 42.75 -23.20 -7.87
CA VAL A 532 41.47 -22.50 -7.68
C VAL A 532 40.30 -23.47 -7.87
N TRP A 533 40.38 -24.37 -8.85
CA TRP A 533 39.36 -25.41 -9.07
C TRP A 533 39.26 -26.40 -7.91
N GLU A 534 40.37 -26.77 -7.27
CA GLU A 534 40.36 -27.61 -6.07
C GLU A 534 39.69 -26.92 -4.85
N HIS A 535 39.65 -25.58 -4.82
CA HIS A 535 38.97 -24.80 -3.76
C HIS A 535 37.48 -24.56 -4.07
N MET A 536 37.01 -24.88 -5.29
CA MET A 536 35.59 -24.90 -5.64
C MET A 536 34.88 -26.14 -5.10
N ASP A 537 34.94 -26.35 -3.79
CA ASP A 537 34.38 -27.51 -3.12
C ASP A 537 32.99 -27.24 -2.50
N VAL A 538 32.58 -28.10 -1.55
CA VAL A 538 31.29 -27.99 -0.88
C VAL A 538 31.12 -26.66 -0.15
N PHE A 539 32.21 -26.04 0.31
CA PHE A 539 32.18 -24.74 0.98
C PHE A 539 31.89 -23.61 -0.01
N ALA A 540 32.54 -23.57 -1.18
CA ALA A 540 32.24 -22.58 -2.22
C ALA A 540 30.75 -22.63 -2.65
N LEU A 541 30.17 -23.84 -2.79
CA LEU A 541 28.74 -24.00 -3.07
C LEU A 541 27.86 -23.54 -1.90
N ALA A 542 28.26 -23.86 -0.66
CA ALA A 542 27.55 -23.46 0.56
C ALA A 542 27.58 -21.93 0.75
N HIS A 543 28.68 -21.27 0.41
CA HIS A 543 28.79 -19.82 0.36
C HIS A 543 27.78 -19.26 -0.65
N PHE A 544 27.84 -19.67 -1.92
CA PHE A 544 26.91 -19.17 -2.94
C PHE A 544 25.43 -19.37 -2.56
N LEU A 545 25.02 -20.61 -2.25
CA LEU A 545 23.63 -20.93 -1.92
C LEU A 545 23.19 -20.31 -0.58
N GLY A 546 24.09 -20.31 0.40
CA GLY A 546 23.86 -19.70 1.71
C GLY A 546 23.63 -18.20 1.59
N TRP A 547 24.43 -17.49 0.81
CA TRP A 547 24.29 -16.05 0.57
C TRP A 547 23.07 -15.69 -0.27
N ALA A 548 22.70 -16.53 -1.23
CA ALA A 548 21.42 -16.39 -1.93
C ALA A 548 20.22 -16.49 -0.96
N MET A 549 20.23 -17.49 -0.07
CA MET A 549 19.18 -17.63 0.95
C MET A 549 19.19 -16.44 1.93
N LYS A 550 20.35 -16.05 2.45
CA LYS A 550 20.52 -14.89 3.35
C LYS A 550 19.94 -13.63 2.74
N ALA A 551 20.27 -13.35 1.48
CA ALA A 551 19.76 -12.19 0.77
C ALA A 551 18.22 -12.23 0.62
N MET A 552 17.62 -13.41 0.39
CA MET A 552 16.16 -13.54 0.34
C MET A 552 15.46 -13.30 1.70
N LEU A 553 16.15 -13.60 2.80
CA LEU A 553 15.64 -13.41 4.16
C LEU A 553 15.83 -11.97 4.66
N VAL A 554 17.01 -11.40 4.46
CA VAL A 554 17.36 -10.04 4.93
C VAL A 554 16.89 -8.96 3.95
N ARG A 555 16.92 -9.22 2.64
CA ARG A 555 16.44 -8.33 1.56
C ARG A 555 17.08 -6.95 1.55
N HIS A 556 18.37 -6.86 1.90
CA HIS A 556 19.09 -5.60 1.93
C HIS A 556 20.58 -5.80 1.62
N TYR A 557 21.07 -5.19 0.54
CA TYR A 557 22.47 -5.29 0.10
C TYR A 557 23.47 -4.91 1.19
N GLY A 558 23.32 -3.72 1.79
CA GLY A 558 24.25 -3.24 2.83
C GLY A 558 24.44 -4.23 3.99
N LEU A 559 23.35 -4.72 4.59
CA LEU A 559 23.39 -5.73 5.65
C LEU A 559 24.01 -7.05 5.19
N CYS A 560 23.66 -7.55 4.00
CA CYS A 560 24.22 -8.82 3.51
C CYS A 560 25.74 -8.71 3.31
N TRP A 561 26.22 -7.63 2.69
CA TRP A 561 27.65 -7.38 2.53
C TRP A 561 28.36 -7.20 3.88
N THR A 562 27.72 -6.53 4.84
CA THR A 562 28.29 -6.41 6.20
C THR A 562 28.43 -7.77 6.87
N ILE A 563 27.39 -8.60 6.86
CA ILE A 563 27.46 -9.95 7.45
C ILE A 563 28.52 -10.80 6.72
N SER A 564 28.71 -10.60 5.40
CA SER A 564 29.69 -11.35 4.61
C SER A 564 31.11 -10.97 4.99
N VAL A 565 31.41 -9.68 5.02
CA VAL A 565 32.74 -9.21 5.42
C VAL A 565 33.02 -9.57 6.87
N THR A 566 32.02 -9.49 7.74
CA THR A 566 32.22 -9.81 9.14
C THR A 566 32.30 -11.32 9.42
N TRP A 567 31.87 -12.18 8.50
CA TRP A 567 32.10 -13.63 8.57
C TRP A 567 33.58 -13.98 8.37
N GLU A 568 34.25 -13.43 7.34
CA GLU A 568 35.70 -13.63 7.15
C GLU A 568 36.52 -13.14 8.36
N ILE A 569 36.09 -12.03 8.96
CA ILE A 569 36.72 -11.51 10.19
C ILE A 569 36.51 -12.47 11.35
N THR A 570 35.34 -13.13 11.43
CA THR A 570 35.08 -14.19 12.41
C THR A 570 36.02 -15.37 12.19
N GLU A 571 36.23 -15.81 10.95
CA GLU A 571 37.16 -16.91 10.65
C GLU A 571 38.58 -16.59 11.11
N VAL A 572 39.10 -15.41 10.76
CA VAL A 572 40.42 -14.95 11.23
C VAL A 572 40.50 -14.90 12.76
N ALA A 573 39.47 -14.38 13.44
CA ALA A 573 39.45 -14.27 14.89
C ALA A 573 39.49 -15.64 15.59
N PHE A 574 38.86 -16.66 14.99
CA PHE A 574 38.71 -18.00 15.54
C PHE A 574 39.66 -19.05 14.93
N ALA A 575 40.52 -18.68 13.97
CA ALA A 575 41.48 -19.59 13.32
C ALA A 575 42.46 -20.27 14.30
N HIS A 576 42.74 -19.63 15.45
CA HIS A 576 43.55 -20.22 16.52
C HIS A 576 42.87 -21.41 17.22
N LEU A 577 41.53 -21.50 17.18
CA LEU A 577 40.74 -22.61 17.74
C LEU A 577 40.34 -23.62 16.67
N LEU A 578 40.08 -23.15 15.45
CA LEU A 578 39.64 -23.95 14.32
C LEU A 578 40.63 -23.77 13.16
N PRO A 579 41.59 -24.70 12.99
CA PRO A 579 42.61 -24.59 11.94
C PRO A 579 42.04 -24.49 10.52
N ASN A 580 40.83 -25.03 10.28
CA ASN A 580 40.15 -24.92 8.99
C ASN A 580 39.77 -23.49 8.60
N PHE A 581 39.67 -22.56 9.55
CA PHE A 581 39.40 -21.15 9.26
C PHE A 581 40.67 -20.40 8.81
N ALA A 582 41.84 -21.04 8.90
CA ALA A 582 43.03 -20.50 8.28
C ALA A 582 42.96 -20.80 6.77
N GLU A 583 42.63 -19.75 6.01
CA GLU A 583 42.51 -19.78 4.56
C GLU A 583 43.49 -18.80 3.90
N CYS A 584 43.65 -18.93 2.57
CA CYS A 584 44.46 -18.00 1.82
C CYS A 584 43.73 -16.67 1.59
N TRP A 585 44.48 -15.56 1.56
CA TRP A 585 43.87 -14.23 1.39
C TRP A 585 43.00 -14.09 0.12
N TRP A 586 43.34 -14.80 -0.96
CA TRP A 586 42.58 -14.80 -2.21
C TRP A 586 41.35 -15.72 -2.15
N ASP A 587 41.38 -16.74 -1.30
CA ASP A 587 40.24 -17.63 -1.03
C ASP A 587 39.17 -16.82 -0.30
N SER A 588 39.50 -16.31 0.89
CA SER A 588 38.60 -15.51 1.73
C SER A 588 38.09 -14.23 1.04
N TRP A 589 38.97 -13.36 0.51
CA TRP A 589 38.52 -12.07 -0.02
C TRP A 589 38.00 -12.10 -1.45
N ILE A 590 38.60 -12.91 -2.33
CA ILE A 590 38.21 -12.93 -3.75
C ILE A 590 37.19 -14.03 -3.99
N LEU A 591 37.52 -15.28 -3.64
CA LEU A 591 36.65 -16.41 -3.93
C LEU A 591 35.38 -16.35 -3.07
N ASP A 592 35.51 -16.18 -1.76
CA ASP A 592 34.35 -16.18 -0.87
C ASP A 592 33.62 -14.85 -0.90
N VAL A 593 34.20 -13.74 -0.43
CA VAL A 593 33.48 -12.46 -0.32
C VAL A 593 33.00 -11.92 -1.66
N LEU A 594 33.90 -11.79 -2.65
CA LEU A 594 33.55 -11.12 -3.91
C LEU A 594 32.78 -12.02 -4.88
N LEU A 595 33.21 -13.27 -5.07
CA LEU A 595 32.60 -14.18 -6.04
C LEU A 595 31.43 -14.96 -5.44
N CYS A 596 31.67 -15.91 -4.55
CA CYS A 596 30.64 -16.81 -4.03
C CYS A 596 29.54 -16.03 -3.29
N ASN A 597 29.91 -15.24 -2.30
CA ASN A 597 29.01 -14.46 -1.46
C ASN A 597 28.37 -13.33 -2.29
N GLY A 598 29.16 -12.57 -3.04
CA GLY A 598 28.70 -11.48 -3.89
C GLY A 598 27.69 -11.92 -4.96
N LEU A 599 27.96 -13.02 -5.68
CA LEU A 599 27.04 -13.59 -6.67
C LEU A 599 25.79 -14.17 -5.99
N GLY A 600 25.95 -14.81 -4.84
CA GLY A 600 24.83 -15.29 -4.03
C GLY A 600 23.89 -14.14 -3.63
N ILE A 601 24.44 -13.06 -3.08
CA ILE A 601 23.69 -11.85 -2.70
C ILE A 601 22.96 -11.27 -3.93
N PHE A 602 23.65 -11.10 -5.05
CA PHE A 602 23.05 -10.60 -6.29
C PHE A 602 21.88 -11.49 -6.74
N CYS A 603 22.07 -12.81 -6.79
CA CYS A 603 21.03 -13.77 -7.18
C CYS A 603 19.83 -13.70 -6.23
N GLY A 604 20.05 -13.73 -4.92
CA GLY A 604 18.98 -13.64 -3.93
C GLY A 604 18.20 -12.33 -4.00
N MET A 605 18.88 -11.20 -4.21
CA MET A 605 18.24 -9.89 -4.39
C MET A 605 17.49 -9.79 -5.72
N TYR A 606 18.00 -10.41 -6.80
CA TYR A 606 17.30 -10.52 -8.07
C TYR A 606 16.01 -11.34 -7.93
N VAL A 607 16.05 -12.46 -7.21
CA VAL A 607 14.85 -13.24 -6.87
C VAL A 607 13.86 -12.40 -6.07
N CYS A 608 14.33 -11.60 -5.11
CA CYS A 608 13.46 -10.67 -4.37
C CYS A 608 12.76 -9.69 -5.31
N TYR A 609 13.52 -9.01 -6.17
CA TYR A 609 12.97 -8.07 -7.15
C TYR A 609 11.92 -8.73 -8.07
N PHE A 610 12.20 -9.94 -8.54
CA PHE A 610 11.24 -10.72 -9.33
C PHE A 610 9.95 -11.05 -8.56
N LEU A 611 10.06 -11.39 -7.28
CA LEU A 611 8.91 -11.70 -6.41
C LEU A 611 8.13 -10.44 -5.94
N GLU A 612 8.79 -9.27 -5.87
CA GLU A 612 8.18 -7.96 -5.59
C GLU A 612 7.37 -7.44 -6.78
N MET A 613 7.83 -7.68 -8.02
CA MET A 613 7.12 -7.28 -9.24
C MET A 613 5.86 -8.12 -9.46
N ARG A 614 4.75 -7.71 -8.87
CA ARG A 614 3.47 -8.42 -8.98
C ARG A 614 2.60 -7.87 -10.10
N THR A 615 2.21 -8.78 -10.99
CA THR A 615 1.00 -8.63 -11.80
C THR A 615 -0.09 -9.48 -11.16
N TYR A 616 -1.07 -8.84 -10.54
CA TYR A 616 -2.22 -9.57 -10.00
C TYR A 616 -3.01 -10.20 -11.15
N LYS A 617 -3.31 -11.50 -11.04
CA LYS A 617 -4.16 -12.24 -11.98
C LYS A 617 -5.36 -12.78 -11.22
N TRP A 618 -6.52 -12.23 -11.56
CA TRP A 618 -7.76 -12.24 -10.79
C TRP A 618 -8.77 -13.33 -11.20
N GLU A 619 -8.41 -14.22 -12.12
CA GLU A 619 -9.27 -15.35 -12.49
C GLU A 619 -9.09 -16.51 -11.50
N GLY A 620 -10.20 -16.97 -10.89
CA GLY A 620 -10.20 -18.22 -10.13
C GLY A 620 -9.83 -19.40 -11.03
N ILE A 621 -9.16 -20.44 -10.49
CA ILE A 621 -8.68 -21.59 -11.29
C ILE A 621 -9.80 -22.29 -12.08
N LYS A 622 -11.04 -22.19 -11.59
CA LYS A 622 -12.25 -22.70 -12.24
C LYS A 622 -12.58 -21.96 -13.55
N ASN A 623 -12.24 -20.67 -13.65
CA ASN A 623 -12.52 -19.81 -14.81
C ASN A 623 -11.44 -19.90 -15.90
N ILE A 624 -10.30 -20.54 -15.58
CA ILE A 624 -9.21 -20.76 -16.53
C ILE A 624 -9.60 -21.91 -17.46
N GLN A 625 -9.82 -21.64 -18.75
CA GLN A 625 -10.25 -22.66 -19.72
C GLN A 625 -9.15 -23.70 -20.04
N SER A 626 -7.87 -23.31 -19.99
CA SER A 626 -6.75 -24.17 -20.40
C SER A 626 -6.13 -24.96 -19.24
N THR A 627 -5.93 -26.26 -19.43
CA THR A 627 -5.27 -27.18 -18.48
C THR A 627 -3.83 -26.74 -18.18
N SER A 628 -3.08 -26.28 -19.17
CA SER A 628 -1.71 -25.74 -18.98
C SER A 628 -1.71 -24.51 -18.06
N LYS A 629 -2.68 -23.61 -18.23
CA LYS A 629 -2.83 -22.43 -17.36
C LYS A 629 -3.29 -22.81 -15.95
N LYS A 630 -4.12 -23.85 -15.78
CA LYS A 630 -4.49 -24.39 -14.46
C LYS A 630 -3.30 -25.02 -13.75
N ILE A 631 -2.49 -25.82 -14.45
CA ILE A 631 -1.25 -26.41 -13.91
C ILE A 631 -0.27 -25.32 -13.52
N ARG A 632 -0.05 -24.31 -14.38
CA ARG A 632 0.78 -23.15 -14.05
C ARG A 632 0.28 -22.42 -12.79
N ARG A 633 -1.04 -22.28 -12.63
CA ARG A 633 -1.63 -21.66 -11.43
C ARG A 633 -1.42 -22.51 -10.17
N ALA A 634 -1.56 -23.83 -10.27
CA ALA A 634 -1.26 -24.75 -9.18
C ALA A 634 0.22 -24.72 -8.78
N ILE A 635 1.14 -24.66 -9.75
CA ILE A 635 2.58 -24.54 -9.47
C ILE A 635 2.91 -23.17 -8.81
N LEU A 636 2.28 -22.08 -9.27
CA LEU A 636 2.46 -20.76 -8.67
C LEU A 636 1.91 -20.67 -7.24
N GLN A 637 1.08 -21.61 -6.78
CA GLN A 637 0.63 -21.68 -5.37
C GLN A 637 1.79 -21.99 -4.41
N PHE A 638 2.88 -22.59 -4.90
CA PHE A 638 4.08 -22.83 -4.12
C PHE A 638 5.00 -21.60 -4.04
N THR A 639 4.66 -20.50 -4.73
CA THR A 639 5.35 -19.22 -4.54
C THR A 639 4.79 -18.45 -3.34
N PRO A 640 5.60 -17.58 -2.69
CA PRO A 640 5.18 -16.83 -1.52
C PRO A 640 3.89 -16.04 -1.72
N GLU A 641 3.00 -16.05 -0.72
CA GLU A 641 1.69 -15.39 -0.82
C GLU A 641 1.86 -13.88 -0.98
N SER A 642 2.67 -13.25 -0.14
CA SER A 642 3.05 -11.84 -0.17
C SER A 642 4.58 -11.73 -0.13
N TRP A 643 5.16 -10.84 -0.93
CA TRP A 643 6.59 -10.52 -0.87
C TRP A 643 6.76 -9.02 -0.67
N THR A 644 6.81 -8.60 0.59
CA THR A 644 6.92 -7.18 0.98
C THR A 644 8.39 -6.75 1.09
N PRO A 645 8.74 -5.55 0.62
CA PRO A 645 10.08 -5.00 0.87
C PRO A 645 10.32 -4.86 2.38
N ILE A 646 11.56 -5.09 2.81
CA ILE A 646 11.97 -5.00 4.21
C ILE A 646 12.77 -3.71 4.41
N HIS A 647 12.23 -2.82 5.23
CA HIS A 647 12.88 -1.56 5.57
C HIS A 647 13.50 -1.66 6.96
N TRP A 648 14.75 -2.13 7.03
CA TRP A 648 15.53 -2.18 8.27
C TRP A 648 15.81 -0.78 8.83
N PHE A 649 16.00 0.19 7.92
CA PHE A 649 16.40 1.56 8.25
C PHE A 649 15.27 2.54 7.89
N ASP A 650 14.75 3.24 8.89
CA ASP A 650 13.77 4.33 8.74
C ASP A 650 14.47 5.69 8.93
N PRO A 651 14.16 6.75 8.16
CA PRO A 651 14.77 8.08 8.35
C PRO A 651 14.62 8.65 9.77
N THR A 652 13.63 8.21 10.53
CA THR A 652 13.38 8.57 11.94
C THR A 652 14.03 7.60 12.95
N CYS A 653 15.02 6.81 12.50
CA CYS A 653 15.66 5.72 13.26
C CYS A 653 15.94 6.05 14.73
N THR A 654 15.33 5.28 15.63
CA THR A 654 15.64 5.29 17.07
C THR A 654 16.93 4.50 17.35
N PHE A 655 17.67 4.85 18.41
CA PHE A 655 18.84 4.11 18.91
C PHE A 655 18.61 2.59 19.05
N ARG A 656 17.37 2.17 19.36
CA ARG A 656 16.96 0.76 19.42
C ARG A 656 17.21 -0.03 18.12
N ARG A 657 17.13 0.62 16.96
CA ARG A 657 17.34 -0.05 15.65
C ARG A 657 18.81 -0.38 15.40
N TYR A 658 19.73 0.48 15.83
CA TYR A 658 21.17 0.21 15.77
C TYR A 658 21.53 -1.03 16.60
N LEU A 659 21.03 -1.09 17.83
CA LEU A 659 21.23 -2.24 18.71
C LEU A 659 20.61 -3.52 18.14
N ALA A 660 19.41 -3.43 17.58
CA ALA A 660 18.72 -4.59 17.02
C ALA A 660 19.40 -5.16 15.77
N VAL A 661 19.99 -4.31 14.93
CA VAL A 661 20.78 -4.75 13.77
C VAL A 661 22.11 -5.37 14.22
N ALA A 662 22.81 -4.75 15.17
CA ALA A 662 24.02 -5.34 15.74
C ALA A 662 23.74 -6.71 16.38
N GLN A 663 22.63 -6.82 17.13
CA GLN A 663 22.17 -8.09 17.68
C GLN A 663 21.88 -9.14 16.59
N LEU A 664 21.25 -8.74 15.47
CA LEU A 664 20.99 -9.64 14.35
C LEU A 664 22.29 -10.16 13.73
N VAL A 665 23.26 -9.27 13.47
CA VAL A 665 24.58 -9.64 12.93
C VAL A 665 25.27 -10.63 13.87
N ILE A 666 25.40 -10.30 15.17
CA ILE A 666 26.07 -11.17 16.16
C ILE A 666 25.37 -12.53 16.28
N SER A 667 24.03 -12.56 16.31
CA SER A 667 23.27 -13.81 16.40
C SER A 667 23.49 -14.69 15.16
N TRP A 668 23.65 -14.06 13.99
CA TRP A 668 23.96 -14.77 12.75
C TRP A 668 25.34 -15.44 12.83
N GLN A 669 26.36 -14.66 13.23
CA GLN A 669 27.74 -15.14 13.38
C GLN A 669 27.81 -16.31 14.37
N LEU A 670 27.11 -16.21 15.51
CA LEU A 670 27.09 -17.26 16.53
C LEU A 670 26.47 -18.56 16.01
N THR A 671 25.38 -18.47 15.23
CA THR A 671 24.71 -19.64 14.66
C THR A 671 25.62 -20.39 13.68
N GLU A 672 26.39 -19.66 12.89
CA GLU A 672 27.35 -20.25 11.94
C GLU A 672 28.58 -20.81 12.67
N LEU A 673 29.15 -20.09 13.63
CA LEU A 673 30.21 -20.60 14.50
C LEU A 673 29.83 -21.91 15.19
N ASN A 674 28.61 -22.00 15.76
CA ASN A 674 28.12 -23.25 16.36
C ASN A 674 28.15 -24.41 15.36
N THR A 675 27.90 -24.17 14.07
CA THR A 675 27.95 -25.21 13.03
C THR A 675 29.36 -25.79 12.89
N PHE A 676 30.37 -24.93 12.82
CA PHE A 676 31.77 -25.36 12.70
C PHE A 676 32.30 -25.98 14.00
N PHE A 677 31.96 -25.43 15.17
CA PHE A 677 32.36 -26.00 16.45
C PHE A 677 31.75 -27.38 16.69
N LEU A 678 30.46 -27.56 16.46
CA LEU A 678 29.82 -28.87 16.64
C LEU A 678 30.41 -29.92 15.69
N LYS A 679 30.66 -29.54 14.44
CA LYS A 679 31.38 -30.38 13.46
C LYS A 679 32.73 -30.82 14.01
N HIS A 680 33.53 -29.87 14.49
CA HIS A 680 34.91 -30.12 14.92
C HIS A 680 34.95 -30.94 16.22
N ILE A 681 34.16 -30.57 17.23
CA ILE A 681 34.14 -31.22 18.56
C ILE A 681 33.70 -32.69 18.48
N PHE A 682 32.70 -32.98 17.64
CA PHE A 682 32.18 -34.35 17.48
C PHE A 682 32.84 -35.13 16.35
N GLU A 683 33.85 -34.56 15.69
CA GLU A 683 34.61 -35.15 14.59
C GLU A 683 33.68 -35.65 13.47
N MET A 684 33.07 -34.72 12.74
CA MET A 684 32.23 -35.04 11.58
C MET A 684 32.83 -34.45 10.30
N PRO A 685 32.82 -35.17 9.15
CA PRO A 685 33.27 -34.61 7.89
C PRO A 685 32.31 -33.52 7.38
N PRO A 686 32.77 -32.49 6.64
CA PRO A 686 31.94 -31.36 6.22
C PRO A 686 30.69 -31.75 5.42
N ALA A 687 30.82 -32.74 4.55
CA ALA A 687 29.74 -33.22 3.68
C ALA A 687 28.82 -34.26 4.37
N HIS A 688 28.99 -34.50 5.68
CA HIS A 688 28.21 -35.51 6.38
C HIS A 688 26.71 -35.17 6.41
N PRO A 689 25.80 -36.14 6.25
CA PRO A 689 24.35 -35.91 6.26
C PRO A 689 23.83 -35.20 7.52
N ILE A 690 24.43 -35.43 8.69
CA ILE A 690 24.07 -34.72 9.93
C ILE A 690 24.29 -33.21 9.78
N ILE A 691 25.42 -32.80 9.20
CA ILE A 691 25.77 -31.38 9.05
C ILE A 691 24.88 -30.73 8.00
N LEU A 692 24.78 -31.34 6.81
CA LEU A 692 23.96 -30.82 5.72
C LEU A 692 22.47 -30.76 6.10
N GLY A 693 21.95 -31.81 6.74
CA GLY A 693 20.59 -31.88 7.24
C GLY A 693 20.31 -30.82 8.32
N ARG A 694 21.26 -30.61 9.24
CA ARG A 694 21.15 -29.56 10.27
C ARG A 694 21.14 -28.17 9.66
N ILE A 695 22.03 -27.87 8.70
CA ILE A 695 22.06 -26.56 8.02
C ILE A 695 20.75 -26.32 7.26
N GLY A 696 20.24 -27.33 6.54
CA GLY A 696 18.94 -27.25 5.86
C GLY A 696 17.78 -27.00 6.83
N LEU A 697 17.76 -27.70 7.97
CA LEU A 697 16.77 -27.50 9.02
C LEU A 697 16.85 -26.09 9.62
N LEU A 698 18.04 -25.61 9.96
CA LEU A 698 18.24 -24.26 10.47
C LEU A 698 17.78 -23.21 9.45
N GLY A 699 18.05 -23.40 8.16
CA GLY A 699 17.54 -22.52 7.10
C GLY A 699 16.02 -22.38 7.11
N LEU A 700 15.30 -23.50 7.27
CA LEU A 700 13.84 -23.52 7.40
C LEU A 700 13.33 -22.86 8.68
N ILE A 701 14.06 -23.01 9.80
CA ILE A 701 13.72 -22.40 11.09
C ILE A 701 13.97 -20.89 11.09
N VAL A 702 15.07 -20.45 10.49
CA VAL A 702 15.50 -19.04 10.45
C VAL A 702 14.53 -18.20 9.62
N ALA A 703 13.97 -18.74 8.54
CA ALA A 703 13.08 -17.99 7.66
C ALA A 703 11.88 -17.32 8.39
N PRO A 704 11.02 -18.05 9.13
CA PRO A 704 9.96 -17.45 9.94
C PRO A 704 10.52 -16.68 11.15
N SER A 705 11.66 -17.08 11.71
CA SER A 705 12.29 -16.41 12.86
C SER A 705 12.73 -14.99 12.53
N VAL A 706 13.42 -14.78 11.41
CA VAL A 706 13.87 -13.45 10.95
C VAL A 706 12.66 -12.57 10.66
N ARG A 707 11.57 -13.11 10.09
CA ARG A 707 10.33 -12.35 9.88
C ARG A 707 9.72 -11.89 11.20
N GLN A 708 9.63 -12.78 12.19
CA GLN A 708 9.12 -12.44 13.53
C GLN A 708 10.01 -11.42 14.25
N TYR A 709 11.34 -11.57 14.15
CA TYR A 709 12.30 -10.63 14.70
C TYR A 709 12.19 -9.25 14.06
N TYR A 710 12.11 -9.19 12.72
CA TYR A 710 11.91 -7.95 11.98
C TYR A 710 10.66 -7.21 12.48
N THR A 711 9.51 -7.89 12.58
CA THR A 711 8.28 -7.28 13.08
C THR A 711 8.40 -6.82 14.53
N TYR A 712 9.05 -7.59 15.40
CA TYR A 712 9.30 -7.22 16.79
C TYR A 712 10.16 -5.95 16.93
N VAL A 713 11.15 -5.77 16.06
CA VAL A 713 12.07 -4.62 16.10
C VAL A 713 11.46 -3.37 15.45
N THR A 714 10.64 -3.55 14.42
CA THR A 714 10.15 -2.43 13.59
C THR A 714 8.75 -1.94 13.96
N ASP A 715 7.85 -2.81 14.40
CA ASP A 715 6.49 -2.43 14.81
C ASP A 715 6.46 -2.12 16.32
N THR A 716 6.24 -0.86 16.68
CA THR A 716 6.20 -0.41 18.08
C THR A 716 5.07 -1.02 18.89
N ARG A 717 4.05 -1.59 18.23
CA ARG A 717 2.92 -2.31 18.85
C ARG A 717 3.29 -3.74 19.24
N CYS A 718 4.30 -4.33 18.59
CA CYS A 718 4.78 -5.66 18.93
C CYS A 718 5.69 -5.61 20.17
N LYS A 719 5.21 -6.11 21.31
CA LYS A 719 5.98 -6.13 22.58
C LYS A 719 6.59 -7.49 22.92
N ARG A 720 6.25 -8.55 22.18
CA ARG A 720 6.68 -9.92 22.46
C ARG A 720 7.33 -10.55 21.23
N VAL A 721 8.45 -11.24 21.45
CA VAL A 721 9.13 -12.02 20.40
C VAL A 721 8.23 -13.17 19.95
N GLY A 722 8.17 -13.42 18.64
CA GLY A 722 7.39 -14.52 18.08
C GLY A 722 7.89 -15.90 18.53
N THR A 723 7.01 -16.90 18.51
CA THR A 723 7.30 -18.22 19.10
C THR A 723 8.46 -18.94 18.43
N GLN A 724 8.52 -18.94 17.10
CA GLN A 724 9.58 -19.60 16.34
C GLN A 724 10.92 -18.89 16.50
N CYS A 725 10.92 -17.56 16.51
CA CYS A 725 12.10 -16.77 16.83
C CYS A 725 12.63 -17.06 18.24
N TRP A 726 11.74 -17.25 19.23
CA TRP A 726 12.14 -17.62 20.58
C TRP A 726 12.78 -19.01 20.63
N VAL A 727 12.18 -20.01 19.97
CA VAL A 727 12.74 -21.38 19.87
C VAL A 727 14.09 -21.36 19.16
N PHE A 728 14.24 -20.59 18.08
CA PHE A 728 15.51 -20.43 17.39
C PHE A 728 16.61 -19.84 18.28
N VAL A 729 16.30 -18.81 19.08
CA VAL A 729 17.25 -18.26 20.06
C VAL A 729 17.64 -19.31 21.10
N ALA A 730 16.69 -20.12 21.58
CA ALA A 730 17.00 -21.22 22.50
C ALA A 730 17.94 -22.26 21.86
N ILE A 731 17.68 -22.67 20.62
CA ILE A 731 18.55 -23.58 19.86
C ILE A 731 19.97 -23.02 19.79
N MET A 732 20.13 -21.78 19.32
CA MET A 732 21.42 -21.13 19.17
C MET A 732 22.20 -21.10 20.50
N LEU A 733 21.55 -20.71 21.59
CA LEU A 733 22.20 -20.64 22.90
C LEU A 733 22.59 -22.02 23.45
N ILE A 734 21.71 -23.02 23.32
CA ILE A 734 21.99 -24.39 23.80
C ILE A 734 23.12 -25.01 22.99
N GLU A 735 23.17 -24.81 21.68
CA GLU A 735 24.28 -25.27 20.85
C GLU A 735 25.61 -24.64 21.23
N THR A 736 25.61 -23.34 21.56
CA THR A 736 26.80 -22.67 22.08
C THR A 736 27.23 -23.29 23.40
N VAL A 737 26.30 -23.58 24.31
CA VAL A 737 26.62 -24.25 25.59
C VAL A 737 27.15 -25.67 25.36
N ILE A 738 26.57 -26.44 24.45
CA ILE A 738 27.07 -27.77 24.07
C ILE A 738 28.50 -27.66 23.52
N SER A 739 28.74 -26.70 22.62
CA SER A 739 30.06 -26.45 22.05
C SER A 739 31.09 -26.14 23.16
N VAL A 740 30.74 -25.25 24.09
CA VAL A 740 31.63 -24.92 25.23
C VAL A 740 31.84 -26.12 26.16
N LYS A 741 30.79 -26.86 26.52
CA LYS A 741 30.85 -27.99 27.46
C LYS A 741 31.70 -29.14 26.95
N PHE A 742 31.51 -29.54 25.70
CA PHE A 742 32.22 -30.68 25.12
C PHE A 742 33.54 -30.28 24.45
N GLY A 743 33.70 -29.00 24.11
CA GLY A 743 34.91 -28.41 23.55
C GLY A 743 35.85 -27.77 24.59
N VAL A 744 35.72 -28.05 25.89
CA VAL A 744 36.51 -27.39 26.96
C VAL A 744 38.01 -27.34 26.67
N ARG A 745 38.58 -28.39 26.07
CA ARG A 745 40.00 -28.43 25.71
C ARG A 745 40.38 -27.41 24.65
N ILE A 746 39.51 -27.20 23.66
CA ILE A 746 39.69 -26.21 22.60
C ILE A 746 39.47 -24.81 23.18
N PHE A 747 38.36 -24.60 23.89
CA PHE A 747 38.06 -23.31 24.49
C PHE A 747 39.06 -22.89 25.58
N ALA A 748 39.82 -23.80 26.18
CA ALA A 748 40.93 -23.47 27.07
C ALA A 748 42.07 -22.70 26.37
N GLN A 749 42.19 -22.84 25.04
CA GLN A 749 43.18 -22.15 24.21
C GLN A 749 42.69 -20.78 23.72
N THR A 750 41.49 -20.37 24.14
CA THR A 750 40.85 -19.13 23.69
C THR A 750 41.70 -17.91 24.01
N GLN A 751 42.03 -17.15 22.96
CA GLN A 751 42.67 -15.84 23.11
C GLN A 751 41.60 -14.78 23.35
N MET A 752 41.39 -14.42 24.63
CA MET A 752 40.35 -13.45 25.03
C MET A 752 40.46 -12.10 24.31
N TRP A 753 41.67 -11.68 23.97
CA TRP A 753 41.88 -10.44 23.21
C TRP A 753 41.27 -10.53 21.81
N ASN A 754 41.42 -11.65 21.10
CA ASN A 754 40.84 -11.84 19.77
C ASN A 754 39.31 -11.79 19.83
N ILE A 755 38.69 -12.39 20.86
CA ILE A 755 37.24 -12.34 21.05
C ILE A 755 36.77 -10.91 21.32
N LEU A 756 37.46 -10.16 22.19
CA LEU A 756 37.09 -8.78 22.50
C LEU A 756 37.20 -7.88 21.26
N VAL A 757 38.31 -7.98 20.53
CA VAL A 757 38.52 -7.23 19.28
C VAL A 757 37.47 -7.62 18.24
N TRP A 758 37.19 -8.91 18.08
CA TRP A 758 36.13 -9.41 17.21
C TRP A 758 34.77 -8.79 17.55
N LEU A 759 34.33 -8.82 18.81
CA LEU A 759 33.06 -8.22 19.24
C LEU A 759 33.01 -6.71 18.97
N ILE A 760 34.10 -5.99 19.21
CA ILE A 760 34.20 -4.55 18.94
C ILE A 760 34.07 -4.27 17.44
N ILE A 761 34.78 -5.03 16.60
CA ILE A 761 34.73 -4.88 15.13
C ILE A 761 33.31 -5.19 14.61
N GLN A 762 32.68 -6.26 15.09
CA GLN A 762 31.31 -6.62 14.72
C GLN A 762 30.33 -5.49 15.05
N PHE A 763 30.43 -4.92 16.25
CA PHE A 763 29.58 -3.82 16.68
C PHE A 763 29.84 -2.56 15.86
N ALA A 764 31.10 -2.18 15.67
CA ALA A 764 31.49 -0.98 14.94
C ALA A 764 31.07 -1.04 13.46
N LEU A 765 31.30 -2.16 12.77
CA LEU A 765 30.90 -2.35 11.37
C LEU A 765 29.38 -2.37 11.22
N SER A 766 28.65 -2.95 12.18
CA SER A 766 27.18 -2.90 12.19
C SER A 766 26.67 -1.46 12.31
N ILE A 767 27.22 -0.67 13.23
CA ILE A 767 26.87 0.76 13.41
C ILE A 767 27.22 1.56 12.15
N ALA A 768 28.39 1.32 11.57
CA ALA A 768 28.84 1.97 10.34
C ALA A 768 27.91 1.65 9.17
N CYS A 769 27.53 0.39 8.98
CA CYS A 769 26.58 -0.04 7.95
C CYS A 769 25.25 0.72 8.06
N VAL A 770 24.64 0.74 9.25
CA VAL A 770 23.37 1.46 9.47
C VAL A 770 23.55 2.95 9.15
N SER A 771 24.61 3.57 9.66
CA SER A 771 24.89 4.99 9.47
C SER A 771 25.10 5.35 8.00
N LEU A 772 25.91 4.57 7.28
CA LEU A 772 26.16 4.75 5.86
C LEU A 772 24.89 4.53 5.03
N CYS A 773 24.09 3.51 5.35
CA CYS A 773 22.81 3.27 4.67
C CYS A 773 21.83 4.43 4.87
N ILE A 774 21.74 4.99 6.09
CA ILE A 774 20.90 6.17 6.37
C ILE A 774 21.44 7.40 5.65
N LEU A 775 22.75 7.64 5.67
CA LEU A 775 23.39 8.76 4.97
C LEU A 775 23.16 8.65 3.46
N TRP A 776 23.31 7.46 2.89
CA TRP A 776 23.05 7.21 1.48
C TRP A 776 21.57 7.40 1.13
N ALA A 777 20.64 6.95 1.99
CA ALA A 777 19.22 7.21 1.80
C ALA A 777 18.89 8.71 1.83
N LYS A 778 19.48 9.46 2.78
CA LYS A 778 19.36 10.93 2.85
C LYS A 778 19.97 11.63 1.64
N PHE A 779 21.14 11.18 1.19
CA PHE A 779 21.82 11.71 0.00
C PHE A 779 20.98 11.46 -1.26
N LYS A 780 20.50 10.24 -1.47
CA LYS A 780 19.63 9.89 -2.60
C LYS A 780 18.33 10.69 -2.59
N TRP A 781 17.73 10.87 -1.41
CA TRP A 781 16.55 11.74 -1.26
C TRP A 781 16.85 13.20 -1.62
N LYS A 782 17.99 13.74 -1.13
CA LYS A 782 18.43 15.10 -1.44
C LYS A 782 18.76 15.28 -2.93
N HIS A 783 19.44 14.31 -3.55
CA HIS A 783 19.83 14.40 -4.96
C HIS A 783 18.63 14.24 -5.88
N ASN A 784 17.71 13.29 -5.63
CA ASN A 784 16.46 13.21 -6.37
C ASN A 784 15.66 14.52 -6.27
N ASN A 785 15.64 15.17 -5.11
CA ASN A 785 14.99 16.48 -4.97
C ASN A 785 15.74 17.61 -5.72
N ILE A 786 17.08 17.56 -5.79
CA ILE A 786 17.90 18.54 -6.54
C ILE A 786 17.75 18.31 -8.05
N ASP A 787 17.74 17.07 -8.53
CA ASP A 787 17.55 16.75 -9.96
C ASP A 787 16.14 17.18 -10.42
N ILE A 788 15.12 17.05 -9.56
CA ILE A 788 13.78 17.60 -9.80
C ILE A 788 13.80 19.14 -9.83
N ILE A 789 14.61 19.81 -9.00
CA ILE A 789 14.75 21.27 -8.99
C ILE A 789 15.52 21.75 -10.23
N ASP A 790 16.59 21.07 -10.63
CA ASP A 790 17.41 21.40 -11.80
C ASP A 790 16.70 21.07 -13.12
N GLU A 791 15.94 19.98 -13.23
CA GLU A 791 15.04 19.74 -14.38
C GLU A 791 13.97 20.82 -14.49
N ASN A 792 13.41 21.28 -13.37
CA ASN A 792 12.44 22.38 -13.37
C ASN A 792 13.09 23.73 -13.72
N LEU A 793 14.35 23.97 -13.37
CA LEU A 793 15.10 25.18 -13.75
C LEU A 793 15.54 25.16 -15.21
N LEU A 794 15.98 24.01 -15.74
CA LEU A 794 16.34 23.80 -17.14
C LEU A 794 15.10 23.91 -18.05
N ASN A 795 13.97 23.32 -17.67
CA ASN A 795 12.71 23.46 -18.42
C ASN A 795 12.18 24.90 -18.42
N ASN A 796 12.39 25.67 -17.35
CA ASN A 796 12.05 27.09 -17.30
C ASN A 796 13.00 27.97 -18.14
N HIS A 797 14.29 27.61 -18.24
CA HIS A 797 15.23 28.28 -19.12
C HIS A 797 14.97 27.98 -20.61
N ASP A 798 14.57 26.76 -20.95
CA ASP A 798 14.22 26.37 -22.32
C ASP A 798 12.88 26.99 -22.79
N GLN A 799 11.93 27.25 -21.88
CA GLN A 799 10.72 28.01 -22.21
C GLN A 799 11.01 29.51 -22.44
N LYS A 800 11.97 30.11 -21.72
CA LYS A 800 12.41 31.49 -21.97
C LYS A 800 13.27 31.62 -23.24
N GLY A 801 14.10 30.63 -23.56
CA GLY A 801 14.89 30.60 -24.80
C GLY A 801 14.04 30.43 -26.07
N LYS A 802 12.93 29.70 -26.00
CA LYS A 802 12.02 29.46 -27.14
C LYS A 802 11.03 30.60 -27.42
N MET A 803 10.89 31.58 -26.54
CA MET A 803 10.07 32.79 -26.81
C MET A 803 10.81 33.89 -27.59
N ASN A 804 12.16 33.87 -27.62
CA ASN A 804 12.94 34.95 -28.24
C ASN A 804 13.43 34.68 -29.68
N ASN A 805 13.14 33.52 -30.27
CA ASN A 805 13.68 33.16 -31.59
C ASN A 805 12.65 32.55 -32.56
N LYS A 806 11.52 33.23 -32.76
CA LYS A 806 10.62 32.96 -33.90
C LYS A 806 10.37 34.23 -34.72
N GLN A 807 11.34 34.57 -35.58
CA GLN A 807 11.08 35.30 -36.81
C GLN A 807 11.54 34.47 -38.03
N SER A 808 10.57 34.24 -38.91
CA SER A 808 10.65 33.89 -40.34
C SER A 808 11.04 32.44 -40.77
N PRO A 809 10.30 31.83 -41.73
CA PRO A 809 10.47 30.44 -42.18
C PRO A 809 11.19 30.31 -43.53
N SER A 810 12.01 29.26 -43.71
CA SER A 810 12.22 28.70 -45.06
C SER A 810 12.62 27.21 -45.02
N LEU A 811 11.77 26.40 -45.66
CA LEU A 811 12.05 25.36 -46.66
C LEU A 811 13.25 24.40 -46.52
N ARG A 812 12.90 23.12 -46.79
CA ARG A 812 13.62 22.02 -47.48
C ARG A 812 14.27 20.90 -46.64
N LYS A 813 13.59 19.74 -46.73
CA LYS A 813 14.01 18.47 -47.38
C LYS A 813 15.23 17.69 -46.84
N LYS A 814 14.93 16.38 -46.69
CA LYS A 814 15.70 15.15 -46.98
C LYS A 814 16.46 14.44 -45.84
N TYR A 815 16.04 13.18 -45.65
CA TYR A 815 16.80 11.93 -45.48
C TYR A 815 18.14 11.98 -44.73
N SER A 816 18.17 11.36 -43.55
CA SER A 816 18.76 10.03 -43.30
C SER A 816 18.31 9.55 -41.93
#